data_AF-A0A9W9CGY8-F1
#
_entry.id   AF-A0A9W9CGY8-F1
#
_cell.length_a   1.000
_cell.length_b   1.000
_cell.length_c   1.000
_cell.angle_alpha   90.00
_cell.angle_beta   90.00
_cell.angle_gamma   90.00
#
_symmetry.space_group_name_H-M   'P 1'
#
loop_
_entity.id
_entity.type
_entity.pdbx_description
1 polymer ?
#
loop_
_entity_poly.entity_id
_entity_poly.type
_entity_poly.pdbx_seq_one_letter_code
_entity_poly.pdbx_strand_id
1 'polypeptide(L)'
;MVNMTLDDMETVCRPKVQGTLNLDKIFSNVDLEFYVAFSSIVAVTGNPGQSNYAAANMFMTSLVEQRRQRGFSASVIHIAPILGVGYVTEKSDRNKTNFPRTTGYSLTSEQDFHKLFAEAVLAGRTHSEPEGYSEIALGLHKVGSHPEKPPYWFDNPTATHFIRNDETADVSKASVAKASVKSLLLLAKSTAQVLQVMTDALKPFVCSLFQVQGGTDLSDSEFLDLTLDDIGLDSLLAVEIRTWFLKTVNVNLPVMKILSGLSVRQLVAIATENLSTELIPNGVSGAGGDLAQRENPSSQQAVLPKETKKSEESVVVTSSSSSSSDTGGTYGSDSTVTTEMDVSSSPASKSLPITPLEEQPSPVIVTRSRGESTIERFIELSFSQTMFWFVLKFLDNMAGLNHTGVFKITGRLRIRDLQRAIVDLAKRHEVLRTCFRVVDDRPQQGIMETGSLCLERRQITSEEEVTTATRELQEYTYDLESGECLRVLLLELSSNVHFLLYGTHSLVMDGISGTILTRDLLRLYEEEPAINNCAPVFQYSTFVRTQLEAFKAGELEDSLQFWRKELTPCPQPLPVLRISPVMTRPVQASYQNCRDDLTIDAAMKSRIWDLCRLCKVRPFHFFLTVFRALLSRFAEVEEVCIGIADANRSHEGAMDGLGPYINLLPLRFSNSALQKFEAELQKTKAKSTSALAHSDVPFQLLLNE
;
A
#
# COMPACT_ATOMS: atom_id res chain seq x y z
N MET A 1 -3.69 3.42 -35.38
CA MET A 1 -3.15 4.79 -35.54
C MET A 1 -4.08 5.73 -34.82
N VAL A 2 -3.61 6.43 -33.80
CA VAL A 2 -4.39 7.45 -33.07
C VAL A 2 -4.18 8.77 -33.82
N ASN A 3 -5.25 9.40 -34.31
CA ASN A 3 -5.15 10.70 -34.97
C ASN A 3 -4.97 11.80 -33.91
N MET A 4 -3.80 12.44 -33.89
CA MET A 4 -3.55 13.66 -33.12
C MET A 4 -4.26 14.84 -33.81
N THR A 5 -5.09 15.58 -33.09
CA THR A 5 -5.82 16.71 -33.68
C THR A 5 -4.92 17.94 -33.84
N LEU A 6 -5.34 18.88 -34.69
CA LEU A 6 -4.66 20.17 -34.79
C LEU A 6 -4.70 20.93 -33.46
N ASP A 7 -5.80 20.80 -32.71
CA ASP A 7 -5.96 21.45 -31.40
C ASP A 7 -4.99 20.87 -30.35
N ASP A 8 -4.76 19.56 -30.36
CA ASP A 8 -3.75 18.92 -29.51
C ASP A 8 -2.32 19.33 -29.89
N MET A 9 -2.05 19.50 -31.20
CA MET A 9 -0.78 20.03 -31.70
C MET A 9 -0.59 21.47 -31.21
N GLU A 10 -1.59 22.33 -31.39
CA GLU A 10 -1.51 23.74 -30.99
C GLU A 10 -1.40 23.90 -29.48
N THR A 11 -2.17 23.16 -28.70
CA THR A 11 -2.15 23.23 -27.23
C THR A 11 -0.77 22.91 -26.66
N VAL A 12 -0.09 21.89 -27.21
CA VAL A 12 1.24 21.47 -26.73
C VAL A 12 2.35 22.32 -27.32
N CYS A 13 2.27 22.67 -28.60
CA CYS A 13 3.33 23.42 -29.28
C CYS A 13 3.32 24.91 -28.90
N ARG A 14 2.15 25.55 -28.81
CA ARG A 14 2.01 27.00 -28.70
C ARG A 14 2.79 27.58 -27.50
N PRO A 15 2.73 27.03 -26.27
CA PRO A 15 3.48 27.59 -25.14
C PRO A 15 4.99 27.56 -25.37
N LYS A 16 5.51 26.45 -25.90
CA LYS A 16 6.96 26.26 -26.14
C LYS A 16 7.43 27.09 -27.33
N VAL A 17 6.75 27.01 -28.47
CA VAL A 17 7.12 27.69 -29.72
C VAL A 17 6.96 29.20 -29.58
N GLN A 18 5.79 29.68 -29.13
CA GLN A 18 5.55 31.11 -29.01
C GLN A 18 6.35 31.71 -27.85
N GLY A 19 6.47 30.98 -26.74
CA GLY A 19 7.27 31.40 -25.58
C GLY A 19 8.73 31.64 -25.95
N THR A 20 9.38 30.68 -26.61
CA THR A 20 10.78 30.85 -27.01
C THR A 20 10.97 31.87 -28.13
N LEU A 21 10.05 31.96 -29.11
CA LEU A 21 10.08 33.03 -30.12
C LEU A 21 9.97 34.42 -29.49
N ASN A 22 9.10 34.60 -28.49
CA ASN A 22 8.95 35.87 -27.80
C ASN A 22 10.21 36.22 -27.01
N LEU A 23 10.77 35.25 -26.28
CA LEU A 23 12.02 35.45 -25.53
C LEU A 23 13.19 35.76 -26.46
N ASP A 24 13.33 35.05 -27.58
CA ASP A 24 14.39 35.33 -28.55
C ASP A 24 14.23 36.69 -29.23
N LYS A 25 12.99 37.12 -29.52
CA LYS A 25 12.74 38.47 -30.05
C LYS A 25 13.14 39.57 -29.06
N ILE A 26 12.83 39.40 -27.78
CA ILE A 26 13.13 40.39 -26.74
C ILE A 26 14.63 40.46 -26.49
N PHE A 27 15.29 39.30 -26.42
CA PHE A 27 16.71 39.19 -26.06
C PHE A 27 17.63 38.96 -27.26
N SER A 28 17.17 39.26 -28.49
CA SER A 28 17.83 38.84 -29.74
C SER A 28 19.29 39.30 -29.85
N ASN A 29 19.59 40.45 -29.25
CA ASN A 29 20.90 41.12 -29.26
C ASN A 29 21.42 41.42 -27.84
N VAL A 30 20.90 40.72 -26.83
CA VAL A 30 21.30 40.91 -25.42
C VAL A 30 22.22 39.78 -25.01
N ASP A 31 23.39 40.12 -24.47
CA ASP A 31 24.33 39.17 -23.91
C ASP A 31 23.88 38.76 -22.51
N LEU A 32 23.16 37.63 -22.44
CA LEU A 32 22.67 37.07 -21.20
C LEU A 32 23.75 36.19 -20.56
N GLU A 33 23.80 36.16 -19.23
CA GLU A 33 24.67 35.25 -18.48
C GLU A 33 24.37 33.78 -18.83
N PHE A 34 23.11 33.45 -19.07
CA PHE A 34 22.68 32.17 -19.64
C PHE A 34 21.32 32.28 -20.33
N TYR A 35 21.07 31.36 -21.26
CA TYR A 35 19.75 31.10 -21.85
C TYR A 35 19.58 29.58 -21.95
N VAL A 36 18.84 28.96 -21.02
CA VAL A 36 18.68 27.50 -20.98
C VAL A 36 17.25 27.11 -21.37
N ALA A 37 17.09 26.37 -22.46
CA ALA A 37 15.80 25.84 -22.88
C ALA A 37 15.57 24.44 -22.29
N PHE A 38 14.43 24.24 -21.63
CA PHE A 38 14.07 22.96 -21.02
C PHE A 38 13.32 22.09 -22.04
N SER A 39 14.08 21.21 -22.67
CA SER A 39 13.61 20.20 -23.60
C SER A 39 13.36 18.87 -22.88
N SER A 40 12.95 17.85 -23.62
CA SER A 40 12.73 16.51 -23.10
C SER A 40 13.57 15.49 -23.85
N ILE A 41 13.95 14.41 -23.18
CA ILE A 41 14.60 13.25 -23.80
C ILE A 41 13.78 12.64 -24.95
N VAL A 42 12.46 12.88 -24.95
CA VAL A 42 11.54 12.51 -26.03
C VAL A 42 11.88 13.22 -27.35
N ALA A 43 12.50 14.40 -27.32
CA ALA A 43 12.97 15.08 -28.51
C ALA A 43 14.14 14.35 -29.19
N VAL A 44 14.95 13.64 -28.41
CA VAL A 44 16.13 12.89 -28.87
C VAL A 44 15.74 11.47 -29.29
N THR A 45 14.87 10.82 -28.53
CA THR A 45 14.57 9.39 -28.66
C THR A 45 13.22 9.06 -29.28
N GLY A 46 12.29 10.02 -29.31
CA GLY A 46 10.89 9.79 -29.63
C GLY A 46 10.15 9.03 -28.52
N ASN A 47 8.82 9.21 -28.45
CA ASN A 47 7.96 8.44 -27.57
C ASN A 47 6.56 8.34 -28.20
N PRO A 48 5.93 7.15 -28.24
CA PRO A 48 4.60 6.99 -28.83
C PRO A 48 3.57 7.95 -28.21
N GLY A 49 2.79 8.62 -29.07
CA GLY A 49 1.76 9.57 -28.65
C GLY A 49 2.25 10.97 -28.27
N GLN A 50 3.55 11.24 -28.37
CA GLN A 50 4.14 12.54 -27.99
C GLN A 50 4.80 13.29 -29.17
N SER A 51 4.31 13.11 -30.40
CA SER A 51 4.87 13.76 -31.58
C SER A 51 4.78 15.29 -31.55
N ASN A 52 3.67 15.86 -31.05
CA ASN A 52 3.53 17.30 -30.80
C ASN A 52 4.58 17.81 -29.80
N TYR A 53 4.74 17.11 -28.69
CA TYR A 53 5.70 17.46 -27.64
C TYR A 53 7.14 17.35 -28.12
N ALA A 54 7.47 16.29 -28.87
CA ALA A 54 8.78 16.14 -29.51
C ALA A 54 9.06 17.29 -30.48
N ALA A 55 8.12 17.62 -31.37
CA ALA A 55 8.26 18.70 -32.34
C ALA A 55 8.45 20.07 -31.68
N ALA A 56 7.66 20.37 -30.64
CA ALA A 56 7.77 21.61 -29.87
C ALA A 56 9.14 21.75 -29.18
N ASN A 57 9.64 20.66 -28.60
CA ASN A 57 10.94 20.62 -27.97
C ASN A 57 12.10 20.77 -28.97
N MET A 58 12.01 20.10 -30.13
CA MET A 58 12.98 20.27 -31.22
C MET A 58 12.99 21.68 -31.80
N PHE A 59 11.83 22.34 -31.90
CA PHE A 59 11.76 23.73 -32.31
C PHE A 59 12.57 24.65 -31.37
N MET A 60 12.43 24.45 -30.05
CA MET A 60 13.22 25.22 -29.07
C MET A 60 14.72 24.95 -29.22
N THR A 61 15.11 23.69 -29.45
CA THR A 61 16.50 23.31 -29.73
C THR A 61 17.06 24.06 -30.93
N SER A 62 16.33 24.09 -32.05
CA SER A 62 16.76 24.82 -33.25
C SER A 62 16.89 26.34 -33.02
N LEU A 63 16.00 26.93 -32.21
CA LEU A 63 16.07 28.37 -31.91
C LEU A 63 17.27 28.70 -31.01
N VAL A 64 17.57 27.84 -30.03
CA VAL A 64 18.77 27.96 -29.19
C VAL A 64 20.03 27.88 -30.03
N GLU A 65 20.09 26.96 -30.98
CA GLU A 65 21.24 26.84 -31.88
C GLU A 65 21.43 28.09 -32.76
N GLN A 66 20.34 28.64 -33.31
CA GLN A 66 20.38 29.92 -34.04
C GLN A 66 20.84 31.09 -33.15
N ARG A 67 20.51 31.07 -31.86
CA ARG A 67 21.00 32.06 -30.89
C ARG A 67 22.50 31.93 -30.65
N ARG A 68 23.03 30.71 -30.51
CA ARG A 68 24.47 30.47 -30.37
C ARG A 68 25.25 30.91 -31.61
N GLN A 69 24.73 30.63 -32.80
CA GLN A 69 25.35 31.05 -34.06
C GLN A 69 25.44 32.58 -34.21
N ARG A 70 24.55 33.32 -33.54
CA ARG A 70 24.63 34.79 -33.42
C ARG A 70 25.64 35.27 -32.37
N GLY A 71 26.35 34.35 -31.70
CA GLY A 71 27.37 34.66 -30.71
C GLY A 71 26.82 34.97 -29.32
N PHE A 72 25.61 34.49 -28.97
CA PHE A 72 24.99 34.71 -27.67
C PHE A 72 24.89 33.43 -26.85
N SER A 73 24.93 33.57 -25.52
CA SER A 73 24.83 32.44 -24.61
C SER A 73 23.50 31.71 -24.78
N ALA A 74 23.54 30.41 -25.06
CA ALA A 74 22.37 29.54 -25.06
C ALA A 74 22.73 28.05 -25.00
N SER A 75 21.86 27.26 -24.37
CA SER A 75 21.97 25.80 -24.29
C SER A 75 20.60 25.14 -24.10
N VAL A 76 20.54 23.83 -24.36
CA VAL A 76 19.34 23.00 -24.20
C VAL A 76 19.65 21.84 -23.28
N ILE A 77 18.72 21.54 -22.37
CA ILE A 77 18.72 20.30 -21.59
C ILE A 77 17.57 19.41 -22.02
N HIS A 78 17.88 18.17 -22.43
CA HIS A 78 16.90 17.13 -22.72
C HIS A 78 16.66 16.30 -21.46
N ILE A 79 15.60 16.66 -20.74
CA ILE A 79 15.35 16.13 -19.41
C ILE A 79 14.53 14.84 -19.52
N ALA A 80 14.96 13.80 -18.79
CA ALA A 80 14.18 12.62 -18.49
C ALA A 80 13.18 12.89 -17.34
N PRO A 81 12.30 11.95 -16.98
CA PRO A 81 11.34 12.17 -15.90
C PRO A 81 12.05 12.51 -14.57
N ILE A 82 11.71 13.67 -13.98
CA ILE A 82 12.28 14.12 -12.70
C ILE A 82 11.48 13.53 -11.55
N LEU A 83 12.15 12.88 -10.60
CA LEU A 83 11.54 12.33 -9.40
C LEU A 83 11.45 13.40 -8.31
N GLY A 84 10.24 13.65 -7.78
CA GLY A 84 10.03 14.44 -6.57
C GLY A 84 9.68 15.92 -6.78
N VAL A 85 9.88 16.48 -7.98
CA VAL A 85 9.48 17.85 -8.37
C VAL A 85 9.00 17.92 -9.83
N GLY A 86 8.24 18.96 -10.21
CA GLY A 86 7.81 19.23 -11.60
C GLY A 86 6.66 18.35 -12.12
N TYR A 87 6.48 18.26 -13.44
CA TYR A 87 5.32 17.61 -14.10
C TYR A 87 5.02 16.18 -13.63
N VAL A 88 6.06 15.41 -13.31
CA VAL A 88 5.99 14.02 -12.82
C VAL A 88 5.57 13.95 -11.35
N THR A 89 5.40 15.09 -10.67
CA THR A 89 5.08 15.23 -9.24
C THR A 89 3.86 16.13 -9.00
N GLU A 90 3.60 17.10 -9.87
CA GLU A 90 2.44 18.01 -9.81
C GLU A 90 1.18 17.45 -10.48
N LYS A 91 1.33 16.56 -11.48
CA LYS A 91 0.20 15.86 -12.15
C LYS A 91 0.12 14.37 -11.85
N SER A 92 1.07 13.83 -11.09
CA SER A 92 0.98 12.48 -10.60
C SER A 92 0.30 12.48 -9.24
N ASP A 93 -0.79 11.72 -9.13
CA ASP A 93 -1.15 11.17 -7.83
C ASP A 93 0.10 10.51 -7.23
N ARG A 94 0.32 10.71 -5.92
CA ARG A 94 1.38 10.05 -5.12
C ARG A 94 1.45 8.51 -5.31
N ASN A 95 0.48 7.90 -5.99
CA ASN A 95 0.40 6.49 -6.35
C ASN A 95 1.01 6.10 -7.72
N LYS A 96 1.55 7.04 -8.51
CA LYS A 96 2.20 6.75 -9.81
C LYS A 96 3.73 6.93 -9.79
N THR A 97 4.41 6.40 -8.77
CA THR A 97 5.88 6.22 -8.81
C THR A 97 6.34 5.12 -9.77
N ASN A 98 5.41 4.35 -10.35
CA ASN A 98 5.69 3.41 -11.42
C ASN A 98 5.75 4.11 -12.78
N PHE A 99 6.73 4.99 -12.98
CA PHE A 99 7.20 5.27 -14.34
C PHE A 99 7.81 3.96 -14.83
N PRO A 100 7.19 3.26 -15.81
CA PRO A 100 7.60 1.91 -16.09
C PRO A 100 9.03 1.93 -16.65
N ARG A 101 9.92 1.15 -16.01
CA ARG A 101 11.31 0.89 -16.46
C ARG A 101 11.36 0.39 -17.92
N THR A 102 10.22 0.04 -18.51
CA THR A 102 10.03 -0.39 -19.91
C THR A 102 10.10 0.73 -20.95
N THR A 103 10.30 2.00 -20.56
CA THR A 103 10.44 3.13 -21.51
C THR A 103 11.89 3.43 -21.89
N GLY A 104 12.88 2.75 -21.29
CA GLY A 104 14.31 3.02 -21.56
C GLY A 104 14.85 4.28 -20.88
N TYR A 105 14.02 5.02 -20.13
CA TYR A 105 14.44 6.24 -19.43
C TYR A 105 14.77 5.97 -17.96
N SER A 106 15.80 6.63 -17.46
CA SER A 106 16.13 6.69 -16.04
C SER A 106 15.40 7.84 -15.38
N LEU A 107 14.93 7.64 -14.14
CA LEU A 107 14.45 8.73 -13.31
C LEU A 107 15.62 9.64 -12.93
N THR A 108 15.43 10.95 -13.08
CA THR A 108 16.40 11.98 -12.70
C THR A 108 16.04 12.52 -11.32
N SER A 109 16.99 12.55 -10.38
CA SER A 109 16.75 13.19 -9.09
C SER A 109 16.73 14.71 -9.21
N GLU A 110 16.11 15.42 -8.26
CA GLU A 110 16.18 16.88 -8.18
C GLU A 110 17.63 17.40 -8.16
N GLN A 111 18.52 16.72 -7.45
CA GLN A 111 19.94 17.09 -7.39
C GLN A 111 20.63 16.93 -8.75
N ASP A 112 20.34 15.84 -9.47
CA ASP A 112 20.90 15.61 -10.81
C ASP A 112 20.36 16.62 -11.81
N PHE A 113 19.09 17.03 -11.66
CA PHE A 113 18.51 18.12 -12.44
C PHE A 113 19.22 19.46 -12.17
N HIS A 114 19.48 19.81 -10.91
CA HIS A 114 20.23 21.05 -10.59
C HIS A 114 21.65 21.03 -11.14
N LYS A 115 22.34 19.89 -11.07
CA LYS A 115 23.66 19.72 -11.69
C LYS A 115 23.57 19.86 -13.21
N LEU A 116 22.59 19.23 -13.83
CA LEU A 116 22.35 19.33 -15.27
C LEU A 116 22.08 20.77 -15.71
N PHE A 117 21.29 21.52 -14.94
CA PHE A 117 21.06 22.94 -15.20
C PHE A 117 22.35 23.75 -15.09
N ALA A 118 23.17 23.51 -14.06
CA ALA A 118 24.46 24.18 -13.89
C ALA A 118 25.42 23.86 -15.05
N GLU A 119 25.50 22.60 -15.48
CA GLU A 119 26.28 22.19 -16.65
C GLU A 119 25.79 22.87 -17.93
N ALA A 120 24.47 23.01 -18.10
CA ALA A 120 23.91 23.72 -19.25
C ALA A 120 24.24 25.21 -19.24
N VAL A 121 24.25 25.85 -18.07
CA VAL A 121 24.71 27.23 -17.92
C VAL A 121 26.18 27.36 -18.34
N LEU A 122 27.04 26.44 -17.93
CA LEU A 122 28.46 26.43 -18.28
C LEU A 122 28.69 26.16 -19.78
N ALA A 123 28.03 25.13 -20.32
CA ALA A 123 28.11 24.76 -21.73
C ALA A 123 27.49 25.81 -22.68
N GLY A 124 26.59 26.64 -22.15
CA GLY A 124 25.89 27.69 -22.89
C GLY A 124 26.69 28.97 -23.10
N ARG A 125 27.83 29.18 -22.43
CA ARG A 125 28.60 30.44 -22.50
C ARG A 125 29.31 30.61 -23.85
N THR A 126 29.36 31.86 -24.32
CA THR A 126 29.97 32.27 -25.60
C THR A 126 31.49 32.08 -25.69
N HIS A 127 32.16 31.94 -24.54
CA HIS A 127 33.60 31.69 -24.42
C HIS A 127 33.94 30.23 -24.07
N SER A 128 32.95 29.36 -23.93
CA SER A 128 33.17 27.91 -23.89
C SER A 128 33.67 27.48 -25.27
N GLU A 129 34.58 26.50 -25.32
CA GLU A 129 35.29 26.13 -26.55
C GLU A 129 34.37 26.00 -27.78
N PRO A 130 34.84 26.31 -29.00
CA PRO A 130 34.03 26.22 -30.23
C PRO A 130 33.48 24.80 -30.52
N GLU A 131 33.93 23.78 -29.79
CA GLU A 131 33.44 22.39 -29.82
C GLU A 131 32.49 22.04 -28.65
N GLY A 132 32.12 23.00 -27.81
CA GLY A 132 31.27 22.78 -26.64
C GLY A 132 29.82 22.42 -27.02
N TYR A 133 29.35 21.28 -26.50
CA TYR A 133 28.00 20.77 -26.74
C TYR A 133 26.92 21.78 -26.31
N SER A 134 26.04 22.18 -27.25
CA SER A 134 24.89 23.06 -26.97
C SER A 134 23.69 22.32 -26.39
N GLU A 135 23.68 21.00 -26.54
CA GLU A 135 22.61 20.10 -26.12
C GLU A 135 23.16 19.08 -25.12
N ILE A 136 22.53 18.99 -23.95
CA ILE A 136 22.88 18.01 -22.93
C ILE A 136 21.68 17.12 -22.69
N ALA A 137 21.84 15.81 -22.87
CA ALA A 137 20.80 14.82 -22.63
C ALA A 137 21.14 13.94 -21.43
N LEU A 138 20.18 13.74 -20.54
CA LEU A 138 20.32 12.87 -19.38
C LEU A 138 19.16 11.88 -19.30
N GLY A 139 19.43 10.71 -18.72
CA GLY A 139 18.38 9.76 -18.36
C GLY A 139 18.12 8.69 -19.41
N LEU A 140 19.13 8.33 -20.21
CA LEU A 140 19.19 7.04 -20.89
C LEU A 140 20.06 6.09 -20.07
N HIS A 141 19.60 4.87 -19.82
CA HIS A 141 20.44 3.83 -19.23
C HIS A 141 20.92 2.86 -20.30
N LYS A 142 22.05 2.20 -20.04
CA LYS A 142 22.53 1.14 -20.91
C LYS A 142 21.61 -0.07 -20.82
N VAL A 143 21.10 -0.53 -21.96
CA VAL A 143 20.25 -1.71 -22.08
C VAL A 143 21.11 -2.88 -22.59
N GLY A 144 20.78 -4.11 -22.18
CA GLY A 144 21.47 -5.30 -22.68
C GLY A 144 21.32 -5.47 -24.20
N SER A 145 22.19 -6.27 -24.81
CA SER A 145 22.13 -6.59 -26.25
C SER A 145 20.83 -7.30 -26.67
N HIS A 146 20.13 -7.94 -25.72
CA HIS A 146 18.90 -8.70 -25.93
C HIS A 146 17.84 -8.46 -24.84
N PRO A 147 17.20 -7.28 -24.80
CA PRO A 147 16.17 -6.99 -23.80
C PRO A 147 14.86 -7.72 -24.11
N GLU A 148 14.16 -8.25 -23.09
CA GLU A 148 12.83 -8.87 -23.26
C GLU A 148 11.77 -7.89 -23.82
N LYS A 149 11.93 -6.59 -23.52
CA LYS A 149 11.15 -5.48 -24.07
C LYS A 149 12.11 -4.36 -24.46
N PRO A 150 12.53 -4.27 -25.74
CA PRO A 150 13.42 -3.20 -26.16
C PRO A 150 12.73 -1.84 -26.01
N PRO A 151 13.44 -0.79 -25.53
CA PRO A 151 12.91 0.56 -25.55
C PRO A 151 12.71 1.04 -26.99
N TYR A 152 11.86 2.04 -27.19
CA TYR A 152 11.51 2.53 -28.53
C TYR A 152 12.69 3.06 -29.34
N TRP A 153 13.76 3.48 -28.67
CA TRP A 153 14.99 3.96 -29.28
C TRP A 153 16.04 2.86 -29.51
N PHE A 154 15.76 1.60 -29.19
CA PHE A 154 16.74 0.50 -29.26
C PHE A 154 17.31 0.30 -30.66
N ASP A 155 16.46 0.41 -31.69
CA ASP A 155 16.88 0.26 -33.09
C ASP A 155 17.44 1.56 -33.69
N ASN A 156 17.54 2.65 -32.90
CA ASN A 156 18.08 3.91 -33.38
C ASN A 156 19.61 3.83 -33.47
N PRO A 157 20.23 4.01 -34.65
CA PRO A 157 21.68 3.94 -34.81
C PRO A 157 22.42 4.95 -33.92
N THR A 158 21.83 6.11 -33.61
CA THR A 158 22.44 7.12 -32.73
C THR A 158 22.46 6.71 -31.26
N ALA A 159 21.68 5.70 -30.87
CA ALA A 159 21.58 5.20 -29.50
C ALA A 159 22.37 3.89 -29.26
N THR A 160 23.13 3.43 -30.25
CA THR A 160 23.92 2.18 -30.17
C THR A 160 24.92 2.15 -29.02
N HIS A 161 25.48 3.29 -28.62
CA HIS A 161 26.37 3.41 -27.44
C HIS A 161 25.68 3.14 -26.09
N PHE A 162 24.34 3.13 -26.08
CA PHE A 162 23.52 2.73 -24.93
C PHE A 162 23.13 1.24 -24.97
N ILE A 163 23.63 0.47 -25.93
CA ILE A 163 23.50 -0.99 -25.95
C ILE A 163 24.79 -1.60 -25.39
N ARG A 164 24.68 -2.47 -24.38
CA ARG A 164 25.83 -3.19 -23.82
C ARG A 164 26.24 -4.30 -24.80
N ASN A 165 27.45 -4.22 -25.32
CA ASN A 165 28.08 -5.36 -25.98
C ASN A 165 28.46 -6.37 -24.89
N ASP A 166 27.75 -7.49 -24.82
CA ASP A 166 28.06 -8.57 -23.87
C ASP A 166 29.27 -9.43 -24.34
N GLU A 167 30.11 -8.91 -25.24
CA GLU A 167 31.20 -9.62 -25.92
C GLU A 167 32.48 -9.86 -25.07
N THR A 168 32.41 -9.76 -23.75
CA THR A 168 33.46 -10.30 -22.86
C THR A 168 32.97 -11.46 -22.00
N ALA A 169 31.80 -12.01 -22.28
CA ALA A 169 31.41 -13.33 -21.78
C ALA A 169 31.84 -14.39 -22.80
N ASP A 170 32.88 -15.13 -22.43
CA ASP A 170 33.40 -16.34 -23.09
C ASP A 170 32.34 -17.09 -23.92
N VAL A 171 32.59 -17.19 -25.23
CA VAL A 171 31.68 -17.75 -26.26
C VAL A 171 31.38 -19.25 -26.04
N SER A 172 31.85 -19.86 -24.97
CA SER A 172 31.57 -21.25 -24.59
C SER A 172 30.31 -21.45 -23.72
N LYS A 173 29.64 -20.39 -23.24
CA LYS A 173 28.44 -20.51 -22.36
C LYS A 173 27.12 -20.00 -22.94
N ALA A 174 27.09 -19.53 -24.19
CA ALA A 174 25.94 -18.85 -24.79
C ALA A 174 24.72 -19.75 -25.15
N SER A 175 24.77 -21.08 -24.93
CA SER A 175 23.64 -21.97 -25.25
C SER A 175 22.61 -22.12 -24.11
N VAL A 176 22.83 -21.53 -22.94
CA VAL A 176 21.99 -21.76 -21.74
C VAL A 176 21.06 -20.59 -21.40
N ALA A 177 21.30 -19.37 -21.91
CA ALA A 177 20.58 -18.16 -21.51
C ALA A 177 19.18 -17.94 -22.16
N LYS A 178 18.65 -18.93 -22.89
CA LYS A 178 17.28 -18.88 -23.48
C LYS A 178 16.25 -19.75 -22.75
N ALA A 179 16.64 -20.41 -21.66
CA ALA A 179 15.76 -21.29 -20.92
C ALA A 179 15.16 -20.55 -19.72
N SER A 180 13.83 -20.57 -19.59
CA SER A 180 13.15 -20.08 -18.37
C SER A 180 13.72 -20.80 -17.14
N VAL A 181 13.68 -20.18 -15.95
CA VAL A 181 14.15 -20.83 -14.70
C VAL A 181 13.54 -22.23 -14.54
N LYS A 182 12.25 -22.38 -14.88
CA LYS A 182 11.56 -23.69 -14.91
C LYS A 182 12.17 -24.66 -15.91
N SER A 183 12.52 -24.21 -17.12
CA SER A 183 13.21 -25.02 -18.12
C SER A 183 14.61 -25.45 -17.68
N LEU A 184 15.35 -24.59 -16.98
CA LEU A 184 16.66 -24.92 -16.41
C LEU A 184 16.55 -25.91 -15.24
N LEU A 185 15.53 -25.77 -14.40
CA LEU A 185 15.23 -26.72 -13.32
C LEU A 185 14.88 -28.11 -13.87
N LEU A 186 14.11 -28.20 -14.95
CA LEU A 186 13.79 -29.47 -15.62
C LEU A 186 15.02 -30.19 -16.20
N LEU A 187 16.07 -29.43 -16.55
CA LEU A 187 17.32 -29.95 -17.09
C LEU A 187 18.36 -30.30 -16.02
N ALA A 188 18.13 -29.93 -14.76
CA ALA A 188 19.03 -30.20 -13.66
C ALA A 188 19.06 -31.71 -13.31
N LYS A 189 20.27 -32.24 -13.11
CA LYS A 189 20.54 -33.66 -12.82
C LYS A 189 21.04 -33.91 -11.39
N SER A 190 21.31 -32.85 -10.62
CA SER A 190 21.81 -32.96 -9.25
C SER A 190 21.35 -31.79 -8.38
N THR A 191 21.38 -31.97 -7.05
CA THR A 191 20.95 -30.94 -6.09
C THR A 191 21.82 -29.69 -6.20
N ALA A 192 23.11 -29.87 -6.48
CA ALA A 192 24.04 -28.77 -6.71
C ALA A 192 23.66 -27.94 -7.95
N GLN A 193 23.17 -28.58 -9.02
CA GLN A 193 22.71 -27.87 -10.21
C GLN A 193 21.40 -27.11 -9.96
N VAL A 194 20.48 -27.67 -9.18
CA VAL A 194 19.25 -26.99 -8.77
C VAL A 194 19.57 -25.74 -7.93
N LEU A 195 20.45 -25.87 -6.94
CA LEU A 195 20.89 -24.75 -6.12
C LEU A 195 21.57 -23.65 -6.96
N GLN A 196 22.39 -24.03 -7.94
CA GLN A 196 23.02 -23.05 -8.84
C GLN A 196 21.99 -22.31 -9.68
N VAL A 197 21.06 -23.02 -10.33
CA VAL A 197 19.99 -22.40 -11.14
C VAL A 197 19.15 -21.43 -10.31
N MET A 198 18.82 -21.82 -9.07
CA MET A 198 18.09 -20.96 -8.14
C MET A 198 18.89 -19.73 -7.72
N THR A 199 20.18 -19.89 -7.45
CA THR A 199 21.07 -18.80 -7.05
C THR A 199 21.27 -17.80 -8.17
N ASP A 200 21.54 -18.27 -9.39
CA ASP A 200 21.73 -17.46 -10.59
C ASP A 200 20.47 -16.64 -10.92
N ALA A 201 19.28 -17.20 -10.67
CA ALA A 201 18.01 -16.53 -10.87
C ALA A 201 17.68 -15.52 -9.76
N LEU A 202 18.00 -15.84 -8.50
CA LEU A 202 17.64 -15.02 -7.34
C LEU A 202 18.59 -13.82 -7.16
N LYS A 203 19.88 -13.98 -7.46
CA LYS A 203 20.91 -12.94 -7.34
C LYS A 203 20.57 -11.62 -8.03
N PRO A 204 20.24 -11.58 -9.33
CA PRO A 204 19.88 -10.33 -10.00
C PRO A 204 18.61 -9.70 -9.43
N PHE A 205 17.64 -10.52 -9.01
CA PHE A 205 16.41 -10.04 -8.38
C PHE A 205 16.69 -9.35 -7.04
N VAL A 206 17.43 -10.00 -6.13
CA VAL A 206 17.80 -9.45 -4.82
C VAL A 206 18.68 -8.20 -4.97
N CYS A 207 19.71 -8.22 -5.82
CA CYS A 207 20.55 -7.04 -6.07
C CYS A 207 19.74 -5.84 -6.61
N SER A 208 18.78 -6.08 -7.50
CA SER A 208 17.86 -5.05 -7.99
C SER A 208 16.91 -4.54 -6.90
N LEU A 209 16.37 -5.46 -6.10
CA LEU A 209 15.41 -5.16 -5.03
C LEU A 209 16.02 -4.23 -3.98
N PHE A 210 17.27 -4.48 -3.60
CA PHE A 210 17.98 -3.73 -2.56
C PHE A 210 18.84 -2.56 -3.07
N GLN A 211 18.82 -2.28 -4.38
CA GLN A 211 19.60 -1.21 -5.01
C GLN A 211 21.10 -1.27 -4.65
N VAL A 212 21.67 -2.48 -4.59
CA VAL A 212 23.09 -2.68 -4.26
C VAL A 212 23.94 -2.10 -5.40
N GLN A 213 24.62 -0.98 -5.16
CA GLN A 213 25.56 -0.40 -6.13
C GLN A 213 26.71 -1.40 -6.36
N GLY A 214 26.91 -1.82 -7.61
CA GLY A 214 27.94 -2.81 -7.96
C GLY A 214 27.54 -4.29 -7.82
N GLY A 215 26.24 -4.62 -7.79
CA GLY A 215 25.72 -5.99 -7.56
C GLY A 215 26.16 -7.10 -8.54
N THR A 216 27.04 -6.82 -9.50
CA THR A 216 27.74 -7.81 -10.34
C THR A 216 29.10 -8.25 -9.79
N ASP A 217 29.64 -7.60 -8.74
CA ASP A 217 30.98 -7.89 -8.20
C ASP A 217 30.99 -8.83 -6.97
N LEU A 218 29.82 -9.15 -6.40
CA LEU A 218 29.72 -10.14 -5.32
C LEU A 218 29.96 -11.54 -5.90
N SER A 219 30.91 -12.29 -5.34
CA SER A 219 31.04 -13.72 -5.66
C SER A 219 29.78 -14.48 -5.23
N ASP A 220 29.51 -15.64 -5.84
CA ASP A 220 28.34 -16.45 -5.47
C ASP A 220 28.39 -16.92 -4.01
N SER A 221 29.60 -17.12 -3.47
CA SER A 221 29.77 -17.44 -2.05
C SER A 221 29.37 -16.28 -1.16
N GLU A 222 29.84 -15.06 -1.46
CA GLU A 222 29.49 -13.86 -0.68
C GLU A 222 27.98 -13.58 -0.75
N PHE A 223 27.38 -13.73 -1.94
CA PHE A 223 25.94 -13.55 -2.11
C PHE A 223 25.12 -14.57 -1.30
N LEU A 224 25.52 -15.84 -1.32
CA LEU A 224 24.82 -16.90 -0.59
C LEU A 224 24.93 -16.73 0.93
N ASP A 225 26.03 -16.16 1.42
CA ASP A 225 26.27 -15.94 2.83
C ASP A 225 25.64 -14.62 3.35
N LEU A 226 25.10 -13.77 2.47
CA LEU A 226 24.32 -12.59 2.87
C LEU A 226 23.10 -13.01 3.69
N THR A 227 22.92 -12.37 4.84
CA THR A 227 21.61 -12.35 5.50
C THR A 227 20.80 -11.21 4.91
N LEU A 228 19.53 -11.47 4.57
CA LEU A 228 18.69 -10.44 3.97
C LEU A 228 18.46 -9.24 4.91
N ASP A 229 18.58 -9.48 6.22
CA ASP A 229 18.54 -8.43 7.25
C ASP A 229 19.68 -7.42 7.09
N ASP A 230 20.88 -7.87 6.73
CA ASP A 230 22.07 -7.01 6.59
C ASP A 230 21.96 -6.05 5.39
N ILE A 231 21.16 -6.40 4.37
CA ILE A 231 20.91 -5.56 3.18
C ILE A 231 19.63 -4.71 3.28
N GLY A 232 18.94 -4.76 4.43
CA GLY A 232 17.81 -3.89 4.74
C GLY A 232 16.43 -4.46 4.42
N LEU A 233 16.25 -5.79 4.52
CA LEU A 233 14.96 -6.45 4.37
C LEU A 233 13.92 -5.87 5.36
N ASP A 234 12.75 -5.51 4.82
CA ASP A 234 11.57 -5.16 5.60
C ASP A 234 10.37 -6.05 5.23
N SER A 235 9.25 -5.86 5.92
CA SER A 235 8.05 -6.67 5.71
C SER A 235 7.47 -6.54 4.29
N LEU A 236 7.68 -5.42 3.60
CA LEU A 236 7.22 -5.21 2.23
C LEU A 236 8.15 -5.91 1.22
N LEU A 237 9.46 -5.76 1.40
CA LEU A 237 10.47 -6.44 0.59
C LEU A 237 10.40 -7.96 0.77
N ALA A 238 10.07 -8.45 1.98
CA ALA A 238 9.83 -9.87 2.23
C ALA A 238 8.62 -10.40 1.43
N VAL A 239 7.58 -9.58 1.24
CA VAL A 239 6.45 -9.92 0.36
C VAL A 239 6.88 -9.97 -1.11
N GLU A 240 7.75 -9.07 -1.55
CA GLU A 240 8.29 -9.11 -2.92
C GLU A 240 9.14 -10.36 -3.16
N ILE A 241 9.99 -10.75 -2.20
CA ILE A 241 10.78 -11.98 -2.27
C ILE A 241 9.86 -13.21 -2.29
N ARG A 242 8.85 -13.28 -1.42
CA ARG A 242 7.83 -14.35 -1.46
C ARG A 242 7.13 -14.41 -2.82
N THR A 243 6.72 -13.26 -3.35
CA THR A 243 6.03 -13.16 -4.65
C THR A 243 6.93 -13.66 -5.78
N TRP A 244 8.23 -13.41 -5.70
CA TRP A 244 9.19 -13.92 -6.65
C TRP A 244 9.28 -15.46 -6.62
N PHE A 245 9.42 -16.08 -5.44
CA PHE A 245 9.44 -17.54 -5.32
C PHE A 245 8.15 -18.18 -5.83
N LEU A 246 7.00 -17.58 -5.52
CA LEU A 246 5.70 -18.08 -5.96
C LEU A 246 5.56 -17.98 -7.50
N LYS A 247 5.90 -16.85 -8.10
CA LYS A 247 5.77 -16.66 -9.55
C LYS A 247 6.80 -17.46 -10.36
N THR A 248 8.04 -17.49 -9.89
CA THR A 248 9.17 -18.05 -10.65
C THR A 248 9.21 -19.56 -10.55
N VAL A 249 9.02 -20.11 -9.34
CA VAL A 249 9.21 -21.55 -9.07
C VAL A 249 8.02 -22.23 -8.40
N ASN A 250 6.90 -21.52 -8.22
CA ASN A 250 5.67 -22.05 -7.60
C ASN A 250 5.87 -22.54 -6.15
N VAL A 251 6.82 -21.94 -5.42
CA VAL A 251 7.08 -22.23 -4.01
C VAL A 251 6.54 -21.10 -3.14
N ASN A 252 5.65 -21.44 -2.21
CA ASN A 252 5.12 -20.48 -1.24
C ASN A 252 6.01 -20.47 0.01
N LEU A 253 6.85 -19.44 0.16
CA LEU A 253 7.62 -19.22 1.39
C LEU A 253 6.84 -18.32 2.36
N PRO A 254 6.60 -18.75 3.61
CA PRO A 254 6.00 -17.88 4.62
C PRO A 254 6.85 -16.62 4.85
N VAL A 255 6.22 -15.44 4.89
CA VAL A 255 6.91 -14.15 5.09
C VAL A 255 7.73 -14.15 6.38
N MET A 256 7.23 -14.80 7.44
CA MET A 256 7.94 -14.94 8.71
C MET A 256 9.25 -15.73 8.59
N LYS A 257 9.31 -16.73 7.70
CA LYS A 257 10.57 -17.46 7.42
C LYS A 257 11.55 -16.59 6.62
N ILE A 258 11.07 -15.67 5.79
CA ILE A 258 11.92 -14.71 5.07
C ILE A 258 12.46 -13.66 6.06
N LEU A 259 11.63 -13.23 7.02
CA LEU A 259 11.98 -12.26 8.05
C LEU A 259 12.76 -12.84 9.24
N SER A 260 13.00 -14.16 9.30
CA SER A 260 13.69 -14.80 10.44
C SER A 260 15.21 -14.71 10.37
N GLY A 261 15.77 -13.76 9.61
CA GLY A 261 17.21 -13.54 9.49
C GLY A 261 17.97 -14.65 8.76
N LEU A 262 17.29 -15.42 7.89
CA LEU A 262 17.93 -16.48 7.11
C LEU A 262 18.95 -15.89 6.13
N SER A 263 20.03 -16.64 5.89
CA SER A 263 20.91 -16.35 4.76
C SER A 263 20.23 -16.69 3.43
N VAL A 264 20.68 -16.07 2.35
CA VAL A 264 20.21 -16.40 1.00
C VAL A 264 20.40 -17.90 0.73
N ARG A 265 21.50 -18.49 1.20
CA ARG A 265 21.75 -19.93 1.14
C ARG A 265 20.64 -20.76 1.78
N GLN A 266 20.23 -20.39 3.00
CA GLN A 266 19.16 -21.09 3.72
C GLN A 266 17.81 -20.92 3.03
N LEU A 267 17.51 -19.74 2.49
CA LEU A 267 16.29 -19.49 1.73
C LEU A 267 16.21 -20.31 0.44
N VAL A 268 17.31 -20.37 -0.31
CA VAL A 268 17.40 -21.18 -1.52
C VAL A 268 17.29 -22.68 -1.19
N ALA A 269 17.88 -23.14 -0.09
CA ALA A 269 17.77 -24.52 0.36
C ALA A 269 16.31 -24.89 0.71
N ILE A 270 15.63 -24.08 1.53
CA ILE A 270 14.22 -24.28 1.88
C ILE A 270 13.34 -24.25 0.64
N ALA A 271 13.58 -23.32 -0.28
CA ALA A 271 12.83 -23.26 -1.53
C ALA A 271 13.04 -24.53 -2.37
N THR A 272 14.26 -25.04 -2.41
CA THR A 272 14.63 -26.25 -3.15
C THR A 272 13.96 -27.50 -2.58
N GLU A 273 13.86 -27.62 -1.26
CA GLU A 273 13.16 -28.72 -0.58
C GLU A 273 11.65 -28.73 -0.86
N ASN A 274 11.05 -27.58 -1.16
CA ASN A 274 9.62 -27.42 -1.41
C ASN A 274 9.25 -27.35 -2.90
N LEU A 275 10.19 -27.64 -3.82
CA LEU A 275 9.91 -27.71 -5.25
C LEU A 275 9.03 -28.92 -5.57
N SER A 276 8.00 -28.71 -6.41
CA SER A 276 7.14 -29.80 -6.88
C SER A 276 7.94 -30.82 -7.71
N THR A 277 7.61 -32.11 -7.57
CA THR A 277 8.20 -33.20 -8.36
C THR A 277 8.03 -33.03 -9.87
N GLU A 278 7.06 -32.24 -10.32
CA GLU A 278 6.86 -31.87 -11.73
C GLU A 278 7.97 -30.95 -12.29
N LEU A 279 8.64 -30.17 -11.44
CA LEU A 279 9.72 -29.25 -11.82
C LEU A 279 11.11 -29.89 -11.72
N ILE A 280 11.22 -31.05 -11.08
CA ILE A 280 12.46 -31.85 -10.95
C ILE A 280 12.14 -33.34 -11.19
N PRO A 281 11.92 -33.75 -12.46
CA PRO A 281 11.51 -35.12 -12.78
C PRO A 281 12.58 -36.19 -12.50
N ASN A 282 13.84 -35.79 -12.26
CA ASN A 282 14.98 -36.69 -12.08
C ASN A 282 15.18 -37.22 -10.65
N GLY A 283 14.22 -37.04 -9.74
CA GLY A 283 14.29 -37.65 -8.39
C GLY A 283 15.47 -37.16 -7.55
N VAL A 284 15.85 -35.88 -7.73
CA VAL A 284 16.87 -35.23 -6.89
C VAL A 284 16.25 -34.91 -5.54
N SER A 285 16.06 -35.94 -4.71
CA SER A 285 15.56 -35.79 -3.35
C SER A 285 16.63 -35.14 -2.48
N GLY A 286 16.34 -33.96 -1.95
CA GLY A 286 16.94 -33.52 -0.68
C GLY A 286 16.54 -34.53 0.40
N ALA A 287 17.50 -34.87 1.25
CA ALA A 287 17.36 -35.89 2.28
C ALA A 287 16.09 -35.72 3.13
N GLY A 288 15.15 -36.66 2.98
CA GLY A 288 14.20 -36.96 4.04
C GLY A 288 14.94 -37.75 5.11
N GLY A 289 15.17 -37.15 6.28
CA GLY A 289 15.65 -37.84 7.47
C GLY A 289 16.70 -37.06 8.25
N ASP A 290 16.21 -36.29 9.22
CA ASP A 290 16.88 -35.79 10.45
C ASP A 290 16.77 -34.27 10.61
N LEU A 291 15.61 -33.85 11.14
CA LEU A 291 15.39 -32.66 11.99
C LEU A 291 13.90 -32.52 12.38
N ALA A 292 13.02 -33.41 11.90
CA ALA A 292 11.62 -33.48 12.28
C ALA A 292 11.25 -34.77 13.04
N GLN A 293 12.11 -35.29 13.94
CA GLN A 293 11.71 -36.29 14.95
C GLN A 293 12.61 -36.21 16.20
N ARG A 294 12.12 -35.52 17.24
CA ARG A 294 12.39 -35.61 18.70
C ARG A 294 11.82 -34.30 19.28
N GLU A 295 10.80 -34.25 20.14
CA GLU A 295 10.30 -35.21 21.12
C GLU A 295 8.77 -35.14 21.20
N ASN A 296 8.11 -36.27 20.94
CA ASN A 296 6.82 -36.60 21.57
C ASN A 296 7.17 -37.50 22.76
N PRO A 297 6.87 -37.14 24.01
CA PRO A 297 6.97 -38.09 25.11
C PRO A 297 5.81 -39.07 25.07
N SER A 298 6.07 -40.21 24.43
CA SER A 298 5.65 -41.56 24.83
C SER A 298 4.24 -41.76 25.41
N SER A 299 3.35 -42.27 24.58
CA SER A 299 2.37 -43.29 24.97
C SER A 299 3.11 -44.62 25.22
N GLN A 300 3.44 -44.92 26.48
CA GLN A 300 3.71 -46.28 26.91
C GLN A 300 2.45 -46.85 27.57
N GLN A 301 2.00 -47.98 27.03
CA GLN A 301 1.00 -48.84 27.65
C GLN A 301 1.43 -49.21 29.07
N ALA A 302 0.63 -48.82 30.06
CA ALA A 302 0.67 -49.37 31.40
C ALA A 302 -0.67 -50.03 31.71
N VAL A 303 -0.55 -51.23 32.22
CA VAL A 303 -1.57 -52.21 32.58
C VAL A 303 -2.51 -51.68 33.68
N LEU A 304 -3.80 -52.03 33.59
CA LEU A 304 -4.82 -51.82 34.63
C LEU A 304 -4.37 -52.30 36.03
N PRO A 305 -4.78 -51.57 37.08
CA PRO A 305 -5.47 -52.23 38.18
C PRO A 305 -6.87 -51.65 38.42
N LYS A 306 -7.76 -52.58 38.77
CA LYS A 306 -9.13 -52.37 39.28
C LYS A 306 -9.11 -51.55 40.57
N GLU A 307 -9.98 -50.53 40.69
CA GLU A 307 -10.69 -50.20 41.94
C GLU A 307 -12.06 -49.57 41.60
N THR A 308 -13.17 -50.25 41.89
CA THR A 308 -14.01 -50.22 43.10
C THR A 308 -15.04 -49.07 43.12
N LYS A 309 -16.31 -49.48 43.01
CA LYS A 309 -17.54 -48.70 43.19
C LYS A 309 -17.63 -48.04 44.59
N LYS A 310 -18.21 -46.83 44.64
CA LYS A 310 -19.15 -46.31 45.66
C LYS A 310 -19.86 -45.08 45.06
N SER A 311 -21.12 -45.18 44.63
CA SER A 311 -22.37 -44.84 45.36
C SER A 311 -22.38 -43.38 45.85
N GLU A 312 -23.09 -42.51 45.13
CA GLU A 312 -24.44 -41.99 45.49
C GLU A 312 -24.40 -40.95 46.61
N GLU A 313 -24.78 -39.70 46.30
CA GLU A 313 -25.97 -39.10 46.91
C GLU A 313 -26.39 -37.81 46.19
N SER A 314 -27.68 -37.81 45.84
CA SER A 314 -28.49 -36.74 45.28
C SER A 314 -29.12 -35.89 46.38
N VAL A 315 -29.21 -34.57 46.19
CA VAL A 315 -30.26 -33.75 46.82
C VAL A 315 -30.82 -32.76 45.81
N VAL A 316 -32.10 -32.99 45.49
CA VAL A 316 -33.06 -32.10 44.82
C VAL A 316 -33.60 -31.11 45.86
N VAL A 317 -34.03 -29.90 45.46
CA VAL A 317 -35.34 -29.29 45.81
C VAL A 317 -35.45 -27.81 45.39
N THR A 318 -36.32 -27.63 44.39
CA THR A 318 -37.40 -26.62 44.18
C THR A 318 -37.14 -25.16 43.81
N SER A 319 -37.86 -24.81 42.73
CA SER A 319 -38.39 -23.53 42.30
C SER A 319 -39.41 -22.90 43.27
N SER A 320 -39.52 -21.58 43.24
CA SER A 320 -40.79 -20.86 43.43
C SER A 320 -40.74 -19.45 42.81
N SER A 321 -41.91 -19.02 42.37
CA SER A 321 -42.27 -17.81 41.62
C SER A 321 -42.89 -16.73 42.53
N SER A 322 -42.88 -15.47 42.07
CA SER A 322 -43.84 -14.35 42.28
C SER A 322 -43.12 -13.03 41.94
N SER A 323 -43.55 -12.11 41.07
CA SER A 323 -44.81 -11.36 40.83
C SER A 323 -45.10 -10.21 41.80
N SER A 324 -45.50 -9.07 41.20
CA SER A 324 -46.16 -7.86 41.76
C SER A 324 -45.20 -6.83 42.41
N SER A 325 -45.06 -5.57 41.95
CA SER A 325 -45.96 -4.43 41.67
C SER A 325 -45.73 -3.36 42.75
N ASP A 326 -45.45 -2.10 42.40
CA ASP A 326 -46.37 -0.96 42.64
C ASP A 326 -45.74 0.44 42.44
N THR A 327 -46.58 1.34 41.90
CA THR A 327 -46.69 2.81 42.11
C THR A 327 -45.54 3.74 41.71
N GLY A 328 -45.74 4.97 41.19
CA GLY A 328 -46.92 5.80 40.99
C GLY A 328 -46.51 7.30 40.85
N GLY A 329 -47.37 8.12 40.22
CA GLY A 329 -47.33 9.61 40.19
C GLY A 329 -46.74 10.19 38.89
N THR A 330 -47.47 10.75 37.91
CA THR A 330 -48.51 11.82 37.86
C THR A 330 -48.00 13.22 38.17
N TYR A 331 -47.89 14.06 37.13
CA TYR A 331 -48.26 15.49 36.98
C TYR A 331 -47.99 15.82 35.48
N GLY A 332 -48.84 16.44 34.66
CA GLY A 332 -50.05 17.23 34.86
C GLY A 332 -49.88 18.61 34.22
N SER A 333 -50.82 18.98 33.33
CA SER A 333 -51.05 20.24 32.57
C SER A 333 -50.30 20.39 31.22
N ASP A 334 -50.96 20.38 30.05
CA ASP A 334 -52.09 21.15 29.45
C ASP A 334 -51.64 22.41 28.69
N SER A 335 -51.76 22.36 27.35
CA SER A 335 -52.71 23.16 26.52
C SER A 335 -52.10 24.53 26.10
N THR A 336 -52.21 25.06 24.88
CA THR A 336 -53.28 25.03 23.88
C THR A 336 -52.87 25.79 22.59
N VAL A 337 -53.60 25.54 21.51
CA VAL A 337 -54.05 26.46 20.43
C VAL A 337 -53.25 26.59 19.12
N THR A 338 -54.04 26.29 18.09
CA THR A 338 -53.94 26.40 16.63
C THR A 338 -54.02 27.83 16.10
N THR A 339 -53.50 28.09 14.89
CA THR A 339 -54.15 29.04 13.95
C THR A 339 -53.75 28.75 12.50
N GLU A 340 -54.74 28.37 11.69
CA GLU A 340 -54.73 28.50 10.22
C GLU A 340 -55.26 29.90 9.85
N MET A 341 -54.74 30.50 8.78
CA MET A 341 -55.44 31.54 8.02
C MET A 341 -55.04 31.49 6.54
N ASP A 342 -56.08 31.53 5.71
CA ASP A 342 -56.09 31.46 4.25
C ASP A 342 -56.99 32.60 3.76
N VAL A 343 -56.51 33.57 2.96
CA VAL A 343 -57.35 34.53 2.19
C VAL A 343 -56.62 35.16 0.96
N SER A 344 -57.07 34.74 -0.24
CA SER A 344 -57.42 35.46 -1.51
C SER A 344 -56.52 36.45 -2.30
N SER A 345 -56.35 36.11 -3.60
CA SER A 345 -56.65 36.83 -4.87
C SER A 345 -55.90 38.11 -5.38
N SER A 346 -55.12 37.92 -6.47
CA SER A 346 -55.03 38.60 -7.81
C SER A 346 -55.16 40.14 -8.00
N PRO A 347 -54.57 40.80 -9.05
CA PRO A 347 -54.50 40.34 -10.46
C PRO A 347 -53.25 40.70 -11.34
N ALA A 348 -53.35 40.19 -12.57
CA ALA A 348 -52.44 40.13 -13.72
C ALA A 348 -51.61 41.38 -14.13
N SER A 349 -50.43 41.10 -14.69
CA SER A 349 -49.80 41.90 -15.76
C SER A 349 -49.11 40.99 -16.78
N LYS A 350 -49.38 41.25 -18.06
CA LYS A 350 -48.94 40.50 -19.24
C LYS A 350 -47.49 40.84 -19.60
N SER A 351 -46.65 39.83 -19.90
CA SER A 351 -45.51 39.99 -20.80
C SER A 351 -45.08 38.65 -21.41
N LEU A 352 -45.24 38.57 -22.75
CA LEU A 352 -44.54 37.82 -23.81
C LEU A 352 -43.99 36.39 -23.58
N PRO A 353 -44.14 35.47 -24.56
CA PRO A 353 -43.67 34.10 -24.46
C PRO A 353 -42.14 34.01 -24.59
N ILE A 354 -41.49 33.50 -23.54
CA ILE A 354 -40.10 33.05 -23.57
C ILE A 354 -40.13 31.55 -23.90
N THR A 355 -39.47 31.18 -25.00
CA THR A 355 -39.19 29.80 -25.38
C THR A 355 -38.42 29.10 -24.25
N PRO A 356 -38.79 27.90 -23.80
CA PRO A 356 -38.02 27.20 -22.78
C PRO A 356 -36.62 26.87 -23.31
N LEU A 357 -35.59 27.35 -22.62
CA LEU A 357 -34.25 26.78 -22.68
C LEU A 357 -34.34 25.30 -22.29
N GLU A 358 -33.67 24.45 -23.06
CA GLU A 358 -33.48 23.03 -22.74
C GLU A 358 -33.08 22.86 -21.27
N GLU A 359 -33.92 22.14 -20.52
CA GLU A 359 -33.61 21.70 -19.17
C GLU A 359 -32.33 20.87 -19.21
N GLN A 360 -31.27 21.37 -18.57
CA GLN A 360 -30.14 20.51 -18.23
C GLN A 360 -30.62 19.42 -17.29
N PRO A 361 -30.32 18.14 -17.54
CA PRO A 361 -30.78 17.07 -16.69
C PRO A 361 -30.17 17.22 -15.30
N SER A 362 -31.02 17.27 -14.28
CA SER A 362 -30.62 17.22 -12.88
C SER A 362 -29.78 15.95 -12.61
N PRO A 363 -28.81 16.00 -11.68
CA PRO A 363 -27.95 14.85 -11.39
C PRO A 363 -28.82 13.66 -10.96
N VAL A 364 -28.75 12.59 -11.75
CA VAL A 364 -29.40 11.31 -11.44
C VAL A 364 -28.66 10.68 -10.27
N ILE A 365 -29.14 10.92 -9.05
CA ILE A 365 -28.75 10.14 -7.87
C ILE A 365 -29.48 8.80 -7.98
N VAL A 366 -28.80 7.75 -8.43
CA VAL A 366 -29.34 6.38 -8.35
C VAL A 366 -29.51 6.05 -6.87
N THR A 367 -30.75 6.06 -6.41
CA THR A 367 -31.11 5.77 -5.01
C THR A 367 -31.11 4.25 -4.81
N ARG A 368 -30.52 3.77 -3.71
CA ARG A 368 -30.42 2.33 -3.41
C ARG A 368 -31.79 1.67 -3.27
N SER A 369 -31.95 0.52 -3.91
CA SER A 369 -33.01 -0.43 -3.58
C SER A 369 -32.62 -1.17 -2.29
N ARG A 370 -33.23 -0.80 -1.16
CA ARG A 370 -33.17 -1.57 0.11
C ARG A 370 -33.99 -2.85 -0.03
N GLY A 371 -33.44 -3.86 -0.70
CA GLY A 371 -34.01 -5.20 -0.63
C GLY A 371 -33.63 -5.85 0.71
N GLU A 372 -34.58 -6.49 1.39
CA GLU A 372 -34.25 -7.38 2.51
C GLU A 372 -33.43 -8.56 1.97
N SER A 373 -32.11 -8.55 2.19
CA SER A 373 -31.26 -9.71 1.90
C SER A 373 -31.26 -10.66 3.09
N THR A 374 -31.34 -11.95 2.81
CA THR A 374 -31.27 -13.03 3.78
C THR A 374 -29.84 -13.21 4.30
N ILE A 375 -29.71 -13.46 5.60
CA ILE A 375 -28.44 -13.78 6.25
C ILE A 375 -28.21 -15.28 6.13
N GLU A 376 -27.11 -15.69 5.52
CA GLU A 376 -26.72 -17.11 5.37
C GLU A 376 -26.33 -17.71 6.73
N ARG A 377 -25.54 -16.96 7.49
CA ARG A 377 -24.97 -17.41 8.77
C ARG A 377 -24.51 -16.25 9.64
N PHE A 378 -24.60 -16.48 10.94
CA PHE A 378 -24.01 -15.63 11.97
C PHE A 378 -22.69 -16.23 12.47
N ILE A 379 -21.74 -15.36 12.78
CA ILE A 379 -20.44 -15.70 13.34
C ILE A 379 -20.14 -14.72 14.47
N GLU A 380 -19.47 -15.18 15.52
CA GLU A 380 -18.93 -14.30 16.56
C GLU A 380 -18.01 -13.23 15.94
N LEU A 381 -17.94 -12.06 16.57
CA LEU A 381 -16.96 -11.04 16.18
C LEU A 381 -15.55 -11.52 16.50
N SER A 382 -14.57 -11.10 15.69
CA SER A 382 -13.17 -11.21 16.09
C SER A 382 -12.85 -10.32 17.28
N PHE A 383 -11.68 -10.54 17.90
CA PHE A 383 -11.21 -9.65 18.96
C PHE A 383 -11.01 -8.20 18.47
N SER A 384 -10.45 -8.01 17.28
CA SER A 384 -10.30 -6.67 16.66
C SER A 384 -11.65 -6.02 16.36
N GLN A 385 -12.63 -6.76 15.83
CA GLN A 385 -13.99 -6.24 15.62
C GLN A 385 -14.69 -5.90 16.93
N THR A 386 -14.51 -6.70 17.98
CA THR A 386 -15.08 -6.45 19.30
C THR A 386 -14.60 -5.12 19.87
N MET A 387 -13.32 -4.78 19.67
CA MET A 387 -12.77 -3.48 20.09
C MET A 387 -13.41 -2.30 19.35
N PHE A 388 -13.52 -2.36 18.03
CA PHE A 388 -14.20 -1.30 17.27
C PHE A 388 -15.69 -1.22 17.63
N TRP A 389 -16.37 -2.35 17.79
CA TRP A 389 -17.77 -2.40 18.21
C TRP A 389 -18.00 -1.76 19.58
N PHE A 390 -17.11 -2.02 20.54
CA PHE A 390 -17.15 -1.38 21.84
C PHE A 390 -16.99 0.14 21.72
N VAL A 391 -15.99 0.60 20.95
CA VAL A 391 -15.71 2.04 20.76
C VAL A 391 -16.93 2.77 20.18
N LEU A 392 -17.68 2.16 19.25
CA LEU A 392 -18.90 2.75 18.69
C LEU A 392 -19.93 3.16 19.75
N LYS A 393 -19.98 2.49 20.91
CA LYS A 393 -20.93 2.83 21.98
C LYS A 393 -20.54 4.08 22.78
N PHE A 394 -19.31 4.59 22.62
CA PHE A 394 -18.77 5.73 23.37
C PHE A 394 -18.44 6.95 22.50
N LEU A 395 -18.59 6.84 21.18
CA LEU A 395 -18.34 7.93 20.26
C LEU A 395 -19.61 8.78 20.07
N ASP A 396 -19.48 10.10 20.25
CA ASP A 396 -20.51 11.05 19.83
C ASP A 396 -20.57 11.15 18.30
N ASN A 397 -19.42 10.96 17.65
CA ASN A 397 -19.27 10.95 16.19
C ASN A 397 -18.72 9.60 15.70
N MET A 398 -19.59 8.82 15.08
CA MET A 398 -19.27 7.49 14.52
C MET A 398 -18.28 7.53 13.34
N ALA A 399 -18.10 8.68 12.70
CA ALA A 399 -17.25 8.83 11.53
C ALA A 399 -15.74 8.67 11.81
N GLY A 400 -15.33 8.69 13.09
CA GLY A 400 -13.92 8.55 13.48
C GLY A 400 -13.28 7.21 13.10
N LEU A 401 -14.09 6.20 12.75
CA LEU A 401 -13.65 4.87 12.30
C LEU A 401 -13.79 4.66 10.79
N ASN A 402 -13.98 5.74 10.03
CA ASN A 402 -14.07 5.67 8.59
C ASN A 402 -12.68 5.69 7.94
N HIS A 403 -12.54 4.93 6.86
CA HIS A 403 -11.41 5.00 5.93
C HIS A 403 -11.91 5.48 4.58
N THR A 404 -11.18 6.42 3.96
CA THR A 404 -11.54 6.96 2.65
C THR A 404 -10.34 6.88 1.71
N GLY A 405 -10.57 6.41 0.48
CA GLY A 405 -9.60 6.43 -0.60
C GLY A 405 -10.11 7.21 -1.79
N VAL A 406 -9.21 7.89 -2.50
CA VAL A 406 -9.50 8.71 -3.68
C VAL A 406 -8.52 8.34 -4.78
N PHE A 407 -9.03 8.10 -5.99
CA PHE A 407 -8.22 7.79 -7.18
C PHE A 407 -8.62 8.68 -8.35
N LYS A 408 -7.65 9.37 -8.97
CA LYS A 408 -7.88 10.06 -10.24
C LYS A 408 -7.70 9.08 -11.39
N ILE A 409 -8.75 8.93 -12.20
CA ILE A 409 -8.78 8.08 -13.38
C ILE A 409 -8.78 8.98 -14.61
N THR A 410 -7.75 8.80 -15.44
CA THR A 410 -7.58 9.54 -16.70
C THR A 410 -7.74 8.62 -17.89
N GLY A 411 -8.53 9.04 -18.89
CA GLY A 411 -8.86 8.28 -20.09
C GLY A 411 -10.31 7.80 -20.11
N ARG A 412 -10.64 6.97 -21.10
CA ARG A 412 -11.99 6.43 -21.27
C ARG A 412 -12.26 5.34 -20.23
N LEU A 413 -13.27 5.54 -19.40
CA LEU A 413 -13.69 4.60 -18.37
C LEU A 413 -14.91 3.78 -18.84
N ARG A 414 -14.82 2.44 -18.77
CA ARG A 414 -15.93 1.54 -19.08
C ARG A 414 -16.86 1.43 -17.87
N ILE A 415 -17.75 2.41 -17.70
CA ILE A 415 -18.58 2.55 -16.49
C ILE A 415 -19.39 1.27 -16.19
N ARG A 416 -19.93 0.61 -17.22
CA ARG A 416 -20.70 -0.64 -17.04
C ARG A 416 -19.82 -1.78 -16.49
N ASP A 417 -18.59 -1.88 -16.95
CA ASP A 417 -17.65 -2.91 -16.47
C ASP A 417 -17.22 -2.61 -15.03
N LEU A 418 -17.04 -1.33 -14.68
CA LEU A 418 -16.74 -0.91 -13.31
C LEU A 418 -17.91 -1.23 -12.37
N GLN A 419 -19.15 -0.95 -12.78
CA GLN A 419 -20.35 -1.30 -12.03
C GLN A 419 -20.42 -2.80 -11.75
N ARG A 420 -20.21 -3.63 -12.78
CA ARG A 420 -20.16 -5.08 -12.64
C ARG A 420 -19.03 -5.53 -11.71
N ALA A 421 -17.83 -4.99 -11.89
CA ALA A 421 -16.66 -5.34 -11.09
C ALA A 421 -16.86 -5.06 -9.59
N ILE A 422 -17.56 -3.98 -9.24
CA ILE A 422 -17.90 -3.65 -7.85
C ILE A 422 -18.86 -4.67 -7.25
N VAL A 423 -19.89 -5.08 -8.00
CA VAL A 423 -20.84 -6.11 -7.56
C VAL A 423 -20.13 -7.45 -7.38
N ASP A 424 -19.26 -7.83 -8.32
CA ASP A 424 -18.52 -9.10 -8.23
C ASP A 424 -17.45 -9.07 -7.13
N LEU A 425 -16.90 -7.90 -6.81
CA LEU A 425 -16.02 -7.71 -5.66
C LEU A 425 -16.75 -8.02 -4.34
N ALA A 426 -17.99 -7.53 -4.20
CA ALA A 426 -18.83 -7.80 -3.03
C ALA A 426 -19.22 -9.29 -2.91
N LYS A 427 -19.43 -9.98 -4.02
CA LYS A 427 -19.65 -11.44 -4.02
C LYS A 427 -18.39 -12.21 -3.63
N ARG A 428 -17.23 -11.76 -4.09
CA ARG A 428 -15.93 -12.41 -3.88
C ARG A 428 -15.46 -12.35 -2.43
N HIS A 429 -15.68 -11.22 -1.75
CA HIS A 429 -15.20 -10.97 -0.39
C HIS A 429 -16.38 -10.86 0.57
N GLU A 430 -16.54 -11.84 1.46
CA GLU A 430 -17.66 -11.92 2.39
C GLU A 430 -17.79 -10.68 3.27
N VAL A 431 -16.65 -10.09 3.65
CA VAL A 431 -16.62 -8.92 4.52
C VAL A 431 -17.36 -7.70 3.93
N LEU A 432 -17.48 -7.61 2.60
CA LEU A 432 -18.20 -6.54 1.91
C LEU A 432 -19.72 -6.76 1.85
N ARG A 433 -20.19 -7.94 2.26
CA ARG A 433 -21.59 -8.34 2.39
C ARG A 433 -21.92 -8.76 3.84
N THR A 434 -21.14 -8.28 4.80
CA THR A 434 -21.34 -8.53 6.23
C THR A 434 -22.10 -7.38 6.89
N CYS A 435 -23.12 -7.73 7.66
CA CYS A 435 -23.79 -6.84 8.60
C CYS A 435 -23.39 -7.16 10.05
N PHE A 436 -23.59 -6.21 10.96
CA PHE A 436 -23.27 -6.36 12.38
C PHE A 436 -24.53 -6.18 13.21
N ARG A 437 -24.95 -7.23 13.93
CA ARG A 437 -26.21 -7.23 14.69
C ARG A 437 -25.99 -7.79 16.08
N VAL A 438 -26.87 -7.41 17.01
CA VAL A 438 -26.96 -8.06 18.32
C VAL A 438 -27.94 -9.23 18.20
N VAL A 439 -27.44 -10.44 18.44
CA VAL A 439 -28.22 -11.69 18.46
C VAL A 439 -27.97 -12.33 19.83
N ASP A 440 -29.04 -12.66 20.56
CA ASP A 440 -28.97 -13.21 21.92
C ASP A 440 -28.06 -12.37 22.87
N ASP A 441 -28.26 -11.05 22.87
CA ASP A 441 -27.48 -10.05 23.63
C ASP A 441 -25.97 -10.02 23.32
N ARG A 442 -25.54 -10.64 22.21
CA ARG A 442 -24.14 -10.66 21.77
C ARG A 442 -24.00 -10.02 20.40
N PRO A 443 -23.02 -9.12 20.19
CA PRO A 443 -22.74 -8.63 18.87
C PRO A 443 -22.14 -9.75 18.01
N GLN A 444 -22.67 -9.90 16.80
CA GLN A 444 -22.30 -10.91 15.83
C GLN A 444 -22.21 -10.30 14.44
N GLN A 445 -21.44 -10.94 13.58
CA GLN A 445 -21.36 -10.63 12.15
C GLN A 445 -22.28 -11.59 11.39
N GLY A 446 -23.22 -11.04 10.61
CA GLY A 446 -24.14 -11.77 9.75
C GLY A 446 -23.71 -11.65 8.30
N ILE A 447 -23.35 -12.76 7.65
CA ILE A 447 -22.95 -12.79 6.25
C ILE A 447 -24.20 -12.89 5.38
N MET A 448 -24.45 -11.87 4.56
CA MET A 448 -25.66 -11.75 3.73
C MET A 448 -25.47 -12.42 2.38
N GLU A 449 -26.46 -13.13 1.85
CA GLU A 449 -26.39 -13.78 0.53
C GLU A 449 -25.98 -12.82 -0.60
N THR A 450 -26.51 -11.60 -0.55
CA THR A 450 -26.19 -10.56 -1.53
C THR A 450 -25.87 -9.26 -0.81
N GLY A 451 -24.70 -8.69 -1.11
CA GLY A 451 -24.32 -7.37 -0.59
C GLY A 451 -25.13 -6.25 -1.24
N SER A 452 -25.23 -5.12 -0.55
CA SER A 452 -25.90 -3.89 -1.02
C SER A 452 -24.98 -2.96 -1.82
N LEU A 453 -23.72 -3.38 -2.04
CA LEU A 453 -22.69 -2.56 -2.67
C LEU A 453 -22.99 -2.27 -4.14
N CYS A 454 -23.01 -0.98 -4.49
CA CYS A 454 -23.22 -0.49 -5.85
C CYS A 454 -22.30 0.71 -6.16
N LEU A 455 -22.12 1.00 -7.45
CA LEU A 455 -21.44 2.23 -7.87
C LEU A 455 -22.41 3.41 -7.87
N GLU A 456 -22.15 4.38 -7.01
CA GLU A 456 -22.82 5.67 -7.02
C GLU A 456 -22.12 6.61 -8.01
N ARG A 457 -22.87 7.51 -8.65
CA ARG A 457 -22.34 8.41 -9.69
C ARG A 457 -22.77 9.84 -9.42
N ARG A 458 -21.86 10.80 -9.64
CA ARG A 458 -22.12 12.23 -9.52
C ARG A 458 -21.34 12.98 -10.60
N GLN A 459 -22.03 13.81 -11.37
CA GLN A 459 -21.35 14.75 -12.27
C GLN A 459 -20.82 15.91 -11.45
N ILE A 460 -19.58 16.33 -11.73
CA ILE A 460 -18.94 17.47 -11.08
C ILE A 460 -18.46 18.46 -12.14
N THR A 461 -18.38 19.74 -11.78
CA THR A 461 -17.96 20.81 -12.69
C THR A 461 -16.53 21.27 -12.44
N SER A 462 -15.97 20.99 -11.25
CA SER A 462 -14.59 21.33 -10.90
C SER A 462 -13.92 20.24 -10.04
N GLU A 463 -12.58 20.21 -10.04
CA GLU A 463 -11.82 19.31 -9.15
C GLU A 463 -11.97 19.71 -7.66
N GLU A 464 -12.40 20.92 -7.35
CA GLU A 464 -12.63 21.36 -5.96
C GLU A 464 -13.77 20.56 -5.30
N GLU A 465 -14.78 20.17 -6.08
CA GLU A 465 -15.90 19.33 -5.63
C GLU A 465 -15.45 17.93 -5.16
N VAL A 466 -14.29 17.44 -5.61
CA VAL A 466 -13.70 16.18 -5.15
C VAL A 466 -13.37 16.26 -3.66
N THR A 467 -12.88 17.41 -3.19
CA THR A 467 -12.55 17.62 -1.78
C THR A 467 -13.81 17.60 -0.92
N THR A 468 -14.89 18.21 -1.40
CA THR A 468 -16.20 18.19 -0.73
C THR A 468 -16.76 16.76 -0.65
N ALA A 469 -16.77 16.04 -1.76
CA ALA A 469 -17.24 14.64 -1.79
C ALA A 469 -16.39 13.70 -0.93
N THR A 470 -15.08 13.95 -0.84
CA THR A 470 -14.19 13.21 0.06
C THR A 470 -14.56 13.46 1.52
N ARG A 471 -14.83 14.73 1.90
CA ARG A 471 -15.29 15.07 3.26
C ARG A 471 -16.65 14.45 3.57
N GLU A 472 -17.58 14.47 2.62
CA GLU A 472 -18.88 13.80 2.77
C GLU A 472 -18.73 12.31 3.08
N LEU A 473 -17.81 11.61 2.42
CA LEU A 473 -17.51 10.20 2.71
C LEU A 473 -16.79 10.00 4.04
N GLN A 474 -15.88 10.90 4.41
CA GLN A 474 -15.19 10.86 5.70
C GLN A 474 -16.17 11.01 6.87
N GLU A 475 -17.15 11.89 6.74
CA GLU A 475 -18.16 12.20 7.77
C GLU A 475 -19.39 11.27 7.68
N TYR A 476 -19.42 10.34 6.71
CA TYR A 476 -20.58 9.50 6.47
C TYR A 476 -20.84 8.52 7.62
N THR A 477 -22.11 8.40 8.05
CA THR A 477 -22.51 7.40 9.05
C THR A 477 -23.02 6.15 8.35
N TYR A 478 -22.28 5.05 8.49
CA TYR A 478 -22.58 3.75 7.89
C TYR A 478 -23.66 2.99 8.69
N ASP A 479 -24.67 2.46 8.00
CA ASP A 479 -25.68 1.57 8.59
C ASP A 479 -25.17 0.11 8.62
N LEU A 480 -24.35 -0.17 9.63
CA LEU A 480 -23.69 -1.45 9.83
C LEU A 480 -24.68 -2.61 10.07
N GLU A 481 -25.86 -2.34 10.64
CA GLU A 481 -26.90 -3.35 10.91
C GLU A 481 -27.58 -3.84 9.64
N SER A 482 -27.69 -2.96 8.65
CA SER A 482 -28.19 -3.28 7.29
C SER A 482 -27.10 -3.86 6.36
N GLY A 483 -25.85 -3.89 6.80
CA GLY A 483 -24.70 -4.33 5.99
C GLY A 483 -24.13 -3.26 5.06
N GLU A 484 -24.50 -1.99 5.27
CA GLU A 484 -23.86 -0.87 4.59
C GLU A 484 -22.50 -0.57 5.24
N CYS A 485 -21.46 -1.28 4.82
CA CYS A 485 -20.12 -1.14 5.39
C CYS A 485 -19.12 -0.43 4.46
N LEU A 486 -19.48 -0.26 3.17
CA LEU A 486 -18.63 0.35 2.15
C LEU A 486 -19.48 1.09 1.10
N ARG A 487 -18.98 2.25 0.64
CA ARG A 487 -19.55 3.05 -0.46
C ARG A 487 -18.51 3.29 -1.52
N VAL A 488 -18.92 3.24 -2.79
CA VAL A 488 -18.08 3.60 -3.94
C VAL A 488 -18.78 4.69 -4.74
N LEU A 489 -18.11 5.82 -4.92
CA LEU A 489 -18.61 7.00 -5.60
C LEU A 489 -17.71 7.34 -6.78
N LEU A 490 -18.26 7.38 -7.99
CA LEU A 490 -17.61 7.90 -9.18
C LEU A 490 -18.03 9.35 -9.41
N LEU A 491 -17.08 10.26 -9.31
CA LEU A 491 -17.24 11.65 -9.75
C LEU A 491 -16.77 11.78 -11.20
N GLU A 492 -17.62 12.34 -12.04
CA GLU A 492 -17.36 12.50 -13.47
C GLU A 492 -17.15 13.99 -13.76
N LEU A 493 -15.91 14.39 -14.07
CA LEU A 493 -15.58 15.78 -14.43
C LEU A 493 -15.65 16.00 -15.94
N SER A 494 -15.27 14.99 -16.71
CA SER A 494 -15.39 14.99 -18.17
C SER A 494 -15.39 13.55 -18.68
N SER A 495 -15.53 13.35 -20.00
CA SER A 495 -15.44 12.02 -20.61
C SER A 495 -14.12 11.29 -20.34
N ASN A 496 -13.05 12.02 -20.01
CA ASN A 496 -11.70 11.47 -19.82
C ASN A 496 -11.11 11.70 -18.42
N VAL A 497 -11.83 12.38 -17.51
CA VAL A 497 -11.34 12.64 -16.16
C VAL A 497 -12.44 12.29 -15.17
N HIS A 498 -12.14 11.29 -14.35
CA HIS A 498 -13.04 10.75 -13.36
C HIS A 498 -12.29 10.62 -12.02
N PHE A 499 -13.02 10.65 -10.92
CA PHE A 499 -12.48 10.35 -9.60
C PHE A 499 -13.27 9.21 -9.00
N LEU A 500 -12.59 8.12 -8.65
CA LEU A 500 -13.19 7.00 -7.94
C LEU A 500 -12.86 7.14 -6.46
N LEU A 501 -13.89 7.37 -5.66
CA LEU A 501 -13.79 7.46 -4.22
C LEU A 501 -14.39 6.19 -3.61
N TYR A 502 -13.82 5.72 -2.52
CA TYR A 502 -14.50 4.79 -1.64
C TYR A 502 -14.41 5.26 -0.20
N GLY A 503 -15.45 4.99 0.56
CA GLY A 503 -15.46 5.13 2.01
C GLY A 503 -15.87 3.80 2.63
N THR A 504 -15.30 3.43 3.76
CA THR A 504 -15.55 2.15 4.44
C THR A 504 -15.34 2.28 5.95
N HIS A 505 -15.77 1.29 6.72
CA HIS A 505 -15.66 1.27 8.18
C HIS A 505 -14.53 0.34 8.68
N SER A 506 -13.86 0.67 9.80
CA SER A 506 -12.80 -0.16 10.42
C SER A 506 -13.25 -1.57 10.86
N LEU A 507 -14.56 -1.85 10.89
CA LEU A 507 -15.10 -3.20 11.18
C LEU A 507 -14.96 -4.18 10.02
N VAL A 508 -14.72 -3.67 8.81
CA VAL A 508 -14.61 -4.49 7.59
C VAL A 508 -13.28 -4.33 6.87
N MET A 509 -12.51 -3.29 7.16
CA MET A 509 -11.27 -3.00 6.47
C MET A 509 -10.18 -2.47 7.40
N ASP A 510 -8.94 -2.79 7.05
CA ASP A 510 -7.71 -2.20 7.58
C ASP A 510 -6.88 -1.55 6.46
N GLY A 511 -5.70 -1.02 6.78
CA GLY A 511 -4.82 -0.36 5.80
C GLY A 511 -4.36 -1.26 4.65
N ILE A 512 -4.12 -2.56 4.91
CA ILE A 512 -3.71 -3.52 3.87
C ILE A 512 -4.90 -3.86 2.96
N SER A 513 -6.10 -3.98 3.53
CA SER A 513 -7.34 -4.25 2.81
C SER A 513 -7.59 -3.25 1.69
N GLY A 514 -7.23 -1.97 1.86
CA GLY A 514 -7.36 -0.96 0.79
C GLY A 514 -6.55 -1.31 -0.48
N THR A 515 -5.36 -1.89 -0.31
CA THR A 515 -4.52 -2.32 -1.45
C THR A 515 -5.10 -3.54 -2.16
N ILE A 516 -5.62 -4.51 -1.38
CA ILE A 516 -6.27 -5.73 -1.88
C ILE A 516 -7.57 -5.38 -2.62
N LEU A 517 -8.38 -4.50 -2.03
CA LEU A 517 -9.64 -4.01 -2.62
C LEU A 517 -9.37 -3.41 -4.01
N THR A 518 -8.38 -2.53 -4.10
CA THR A 518 -8.01 -1.85 -5.34
C THR A 518 -7.47 -2.84 -6.39
N ARG A 519 -6.60 -3.76 -5.97
CA ARG A 519 -6.04 -4.81 -6.83
C ARG A 519 -7.13 -5.70 -7.41
N ASP A 520 -8.02 -6.21 -6.57
CA ASP A 520 -9.08 -7.14 -6.99
C ASP A 520 -10.12 -6.43 -7.85
N LEU A 521 -10.47 -5.18 -7.51
CA LEU A 521 -11.36 -4.36 -8.34
C LEU A 521 -10.80 -4.17 -9.76
N LEU A 522 -9.50 -3.85 -9.88
CA LEU A 522 -8.86 -3.66 -11.18
C LEU A 522 -8.87 -4.96 -12.01
N ARG A 523 -8.57 -6.10 -11.39
CA ARG A 523 -8.59 -7.40 -12.07
C ARG A 523 -9.98 -7.81 -12.54
N LEU A 524 -11.01 -7.55 -11.72
CA LEU A 524 -12.41 -7.77 -12.08
C LEU A 524 -12.86 -6.83 -13.21
N TYR A 525 -12.40 -5.59 -13.20
CA TYR A 525 -12.68 -4.59 -14.24
C TYR A 525 -12.04 -4.95 -15.60
N GLU A 526 -10.86 -5.55 -15.60
CA GLU A 526 -10.18 -6.03 -16.82
C GLU A 526 -10.61 -7.45 -17.24
N GLU A 527 -11.58 -8.06 -16.54
CA GLU A 527 -12.10 -9.40 -16.81
C GLU A 527 -11.01 -10.48 -16.87
N GLU A 528 -9.98 -10.38 -16.03
CA GLU A 528 -8.86 -11.33 -16.05
C GLU A 528 -9.34 -12.77 -15.84
N PRO A 529 -9.12 -13.73 -16.77
CA PRO A 529 -9.64 -15.09 -16.64
C PRO A 529 -9.17 -15.80 -15.37
N ALA A 530 -7.98 -15.45 -14.88
CA ALA A 530 -7.41 -15.98 -13.66
C ALA A 530 -8.24 -15.64 -12.41
N ILE A 531 -8.84 -14.45 -12.30
CA ILE A 531 -9.61 -14.10 -11.10
C ILE A 531 -10.92 -14.87 -10.99
N ASN A 532 -11.51 -15.20 -12.15
CA ASN A 532 -12.75 -15.98 -12.27
C ASN A 532 -12.52 -17.49 -12.06
N ASN A 533 -11.32 -17.99 -12.38
CA ASN A 533 -10.96 -19.41 -12.29
C ASN A 533 -10.07 -19.75 -11.07
N CYS A 534 -9.71 -18.77 -10.24
CA CYS A 534 -8.88 -18.99 -9.05
C CYS A 534 -9.64 -19.71 -7.93
N ALA A 535 -8.89 -20.37 -7.04
CA ALA A 535 -9.40 -20.89 -5.77
C ALA A 535 -10.10 -19.78 -4.96
N PRO A 536 -11.07 -20.13 -4.10
CA PRO A 536 -11.78 -19.17 -3.25
C PRO A 536 -10.80 -18.30 -2.46
N VAL A 537 -11.06 -16.99 -2.40
CA VAL A 537 -10.26 -16.10 -1.56
C VAL A 537 -10.42 -16.52 -0.10
N PHE A 538 -9.33 -16.44 0.66
CA PHE A 538 -9.37 -16.64 2.09
C PHE A 538 -10.27 -15.59 2.75
N GLN A 539 -11.34 -16.05 3.39
CA GLN A 539 -12.36 -15.17 3.95
C GLN A 539 -12.03 -14.79 5.40
N TYR A 540 -12.36 -13.55 5.78
CA TYR A 540 -12.19 -13.09 7.16
C TYR A 540 -12.93 -13.97 8.16
N SER A 541 -14.10 -14.47 7.79
CA SER A 541 -14.92 -15.39 8.58
C SER A 541 -14.15 -16.67 9.00
N THR A 542 -13.29 -17.18 8.12
CA THR A 542 -12.42 -18.32 8.40
C THR A 542 -11.35 -17.95 9.42
N PHE A 543 -10.70 -16.79 9.26
CA PHE A 543 -9.74 -16.27 10.24
C PHE A 543 -10.35 -16.13 11.63
N VAL A 544 -11.54 -15.51 11.73
CA VAL A 544 -12.23 -15.33 13.01
C VAL A 544 -12.48 -16.67 13.70
N ARG A 545 -12.98 -17.67 12.95
CA ARG A 545 -13.21 -19.01 13.50
C ARG A 545 -11.92 -19.63 14.03
N THR A 546 -10.86 -19.65 13.24
CA THR A 546 -9.57 -20.23 13.63
C THR A 546 -8.98 -19.52 14.84
N GLN A 547 -9.05 -18.19 14.91
CA GLN A 547 -8.56 -17.41 16.04
C GLN A 547 -9.32 -17.74 17.34
N LEU A 548 -10.65 -17.87 17.27
CA LEU A 548 -11.48 -18.21 18.42
C LEU A 548 -11.30 -19.65 18.88
N GLU A 549 -11.13 -20.59 17.93
CA GLU A 549 -10.84 -22.00 18.23
C GLU A 549 -9.49 -22.15 18.93
N ALA A 550 -8.44 -21.51 18.43
CA ALA A 550 -7.12 -21.51 19.06
C ALA A 550 -7.16 -20.94 20.49
N PHE A 551 -7.90 -19.85 20.71
CA PHE A 551 -8.12 -19.30 22.04
C PHE A 551 -8.86 -20.28 22.97
N LYS A 552 -9.97 -20.87 22.51
CA LYS A 552 -10.76 -21.85 23.29
C LYS A 552 -9.96 -23.12 23.61
N ALA A 553 -9.03 -23.51 22.75
CA ALA A 553 -8.13 -24.64 22.94
C ALA A 553 -6.95 -24.35 23.89
N GLY A 554 -6.75 -23.09 24.30
CA GLY A 554 -5.62 -22.70 25.16
C GLY A 554 -4.28 -22.63 24.44
N GLU A 555 -4.27 -22.58 23.10
CA GLU A 555 -3.04 -22.58 22.29
C GLU A 555 -2.23 -21.28 22.45
N LEU A 556 -2.84 -20.23 22.98
CA LEU A 556 -2.22 -18.91 23.19
C LEU A 556 -1.54 -18.75 24.56
N GLU A 557 -1.56 -19.78 25.42
CA GLU A 557 -1.13 -19.65 26.83
C GLU A 557 0.36 -19.30 26.98
N ASP A 558 1.23 -19.87 26.15
CA ASP A 558 2.67 -19.56 26.16
C ASP A 558 2.92 -18.06 25.83
N SER A 559 2.22 -17.57 24.81
CA SER A 559 2.25 -16.16 24.41
C SER A 559 1.64 -15.24 25.47
N LEU A 560 0.53 -15.65 26.12
CA LEU A 560 -0.06 -14.92 27.24
C LEU A 560 0.91 -14.85 28.43
N GLN A 561 1.63 -15.93 28.74
CA GLN A 561 2.64 -15.92 29.80
C GLN A 561 3.78 -14.94 29.50
N PHE A 562 4.23 -14.85 28.25
CA PHE A 562 5.18 -13.83 27.82
C PHE A 562 4.64 -12.42 28.09
N TRP A 563 3.41 -12.13 27.68
CA TRP A 563 2.81 -10.81 27.87
C TRP A 563 2.57 -10.45 29.33
N ARG A 564 2.11 -11.39 30.17
CA ARG A 564 1.98 -11.18 31.62
C ARG A 564 3.31 -10.76 32.24
N LYS A 565 4.40 -11.42 31.86
CA LYS A 565 5.75 -11.07 32.34
C LYS A 565 6.19 -9.68 31.86
N GLU A 566 5.87 -9.32 30.63
CA GLU A 566 6.27 -8.05 30.02
C GLU A 566 5.46 -6.84 30.55
N LEU A 567 4.19 -7.05 30.87
CA LEU A 567 3.24 -6.00 31.22
C LEU A 567 2.92 -5.94 32.72
N THR A 568 3.49 -6.82 33.55
CA THR A 568 3.32 -6.75 35.02
C THR A 568 4.52 -6.08 35.70
N PRO A 569 4.32 -5.00 36.49
CA PRO A 569 3.05 -4.30 36.74
C PRO A 569 2.62 -3.46 35.52
N CYS A 570 1.31 -3.22 35.39
CA CYS A 570 0.72 -2.48 34.26
C CYS A 570 1.45 -1.14 34.02
N PRO A 571 1.89 -0.86 32.77
CA PRO A 571 2.57 0.39 32.44
C PRO A 571 1.72 1.61 32.80
N GLN A 572 2.34 2.62 33.41
CA GLN A 572 1.62 3.84 33.78
C GLN A 572 1.33 4.69 32.54
N PRO A 573 0.18 5.40 32.51
CA PRO A 573 -0.11 6.34 31.44
C PRO A 573 0.98 7.42 31.35
N LEU A 574 1.36 7.79 30.12
CA LEU A 574 2.28 8.92 29.93
C LEU A 574 1.67 10.20 30.54
N PRO A 575 2.48 11.01 31.25
CA PRO A 575 2.04 12.30 31.74
C PRO A 575 1.71 13.21 30.56
N VAL A 576 0.94 14.26 30.83
CA VAL A 576 0.68 15.31 29.84
C VAL A 576 2.01 15.93 29.42
N LEU A 577 2.30 15.92 28.12
CA LEU A 577 3.58 16.41 27.59
C LEU A 577 3.77 17.89 27.91
N ARG A 578 5.00 18.33 28.21
CA ARG A 578 5.27 19.73 28.59
C ARG A 578 4.97 20.77 27.50
N ILE A 579 4.91 20.32 26.24
CA ILE A 579 4.51 21.14 25.10
C ILE A 579 3.00 21.19 24.88
N SER A 580 2.22 20.44 25.66
CA SER A 580 0.77 20.43 25.57
C SER A 580 0.20 21.78 25.99
N PRO A 581 -0.73 22.36 25.22
CA PRO A 581 -1.43 23.58 25.64
C PRO A 581 -2.45 23.33 26.77
N VAL A 582 -2.71 22.06 27.12
CA VAL A 582 -3.67 21.65 28.16
C VAL A 582 -2.93 20.94 29.27
N MET A 583 -3.29 21.22 30.53
CA MET A 583 -2.63 20.67 31.75
C MET A 583 -3.32 19.43 32.34
N THR A 584 -4.50 19.07 31.83
CA THR A 584 -5.30 17.91 32.27
C THR A 584 -5.76 17.10 31.07
N ARG A 585 -5.89 15.78 31.20
CA ARG A 585 -6.41 14.92 30.13
C ARG A 585 -7.94 15.10 30.03
N PRO A 586 -8.48 15.67 28.94
CA PRO A 586 -9.93 15.79 28.78
C PRO A 586 -10.55 14.41 28.55
N VAL A 587 -11.81 14.24 28.96
CA VAL A 587 -12.61 13.09 28.53
C VAL A 587 -12.91 13.27 27.04
N GLN A 588 -12.38 12.38 26.20
CA GLN A 588 -12.54 12.48 24.75
C GLN A 588 -13.79 11.72 24.31
N ALA A 589 -14.84 12.45 23.89
CA ALA A 589 -16.02 11.88 23.24
C ALA A 589 -16.04 12.14 21.72
N SER A 590 -15.17 13.04 21.25
CA SER A 590 -14.97 13.36 19.83
C SER A 590 -13.48 13.34 19.48
N TYR A 591 -13.15 12.81 18.30
CA TYR A 591 -11.79 12.75 17.79
C TYR A 591 -11.64 13.69 16.59
N GLN A 592 -10.57 14.46 16.57
CA GLN A 592 -10.15 15.27 15.43
C GLN A 592 -8.74 14.85 15.05
N ASN A 593 -8.46 14.78 13.75
CA ASN A 593 -7.15 14.44 13.23
C ASN A 593 -6.55 15.67 12.54
N CYS A 594 -5.42 16.15 13.06
CA CYS A 594 -4.54 17.06 12.34
C CYS A 594 -3.35 16.27 11.83
N ARG A 595 -2.91 16.54 10.60
CA ARG A 595 -1.77 15.88 9.99
C ARG A 595 -0.79 16.92 9.47
N ASP A 596 0.44 16.82 9.97
CA ASP A 596 1.59 17.55 9.45
C ASP A 596 2.57 16.55 8.82
N ASP A 597 3.02 16.85 7.60
CA ASP A 597 3.99 16.05 6.88
C ASP A 597 5.39 16.71 6.96
N LEU A 598 6.41 15.95 7.33
CA LEU A 598 7.82 16.37 7.29
C LEU A 598 8.59 15.49 6.30
N THR A 599 9.32 16.12 5.38
CA THR A 599 10.17 15.41 4.41
C THR A 599 11.61 15.32 4.91
N ILE A 600 12.14 14.10 5.02
CA ILE A 600 13.56 13.84 5.29
C ILE A 600 14.29 13.86 3.95
N ASP A 601 15.31 14.73 3.81
CA ASP A 601 16.09 14.83 2.58
C ASP A 601 16.89 13.54 2.27
N ALA A 602 17.34 13.41 1.02
CA ALA A 602 18.05 12.22 0.56
C ALA A 602 19.37 11.96 1.28
N ALA A 603 20.08 13.01 1.70
CA ALA A 603 21.36 12.87 2.39
C ALA A 603 21.16 12.31 3.81
N MET A 604 20.19 12.84 4.54
CA MET A 604 19.79 12.35 5.85
C MET A 604 19.23 10.93 5.75
N LYS A 605 18.39 10.64 4.75
CA LYS A 605 17.92 9.30 4.46
C LYS A 605 19.08 8.33 4.28
N SER A 606 20.07 8.65 3.44
CA SER A 606 21.24 7.79 3.24
C SER A 606 21.95 7.48 4.55
N ARG A 607 22.21 8.52 5.36
CA ARG A 607 22.88 8.37 6.66
C ARG A 607 22.11 7.48 7.64
N ILE A 608 20.78 7.60 7.67
CA ILE A 608 19.92 6.74 8.49
C ILE A 608 20.04 5.28 8.02
N TRP A 609 20.00 5.03 6.71
CA TRP A 609 20.11 3.68 6.15
C TRP A 609 21.52 3.09 6.35
N ASP A 610 22.57 3.89 6.23
CA ASP A 610 23.95 3.50 6.54
C ASP A 610 24.10 3.07 8.01
N LEU A 611 23.53 3.83 8.95
CA LEU A 611 23.52 3.48 10.37
C LEU A 611 22.72 2.19 10.62
N CYS A 612 21.56 2.05 9.97
CA CYS A 612 20.74 0.84 10.08
C CYS A 612 21.53 -0.41 9.65
N ARG A 613 22.25 -0.33 8.52
CA ARG A 613 23.14 -1.40 8.05
C ARG A 613 24.27 -1.69 9.03
N LEU A 614 24.98 -0.65 9.49
CA LEU A 614 26.09 -0.78 10.43
C LEU A 614 25.64 -1.46 11.73
N CYS A 615 24.45 -1.10 12.23
CA CYS A 615 23.88 -1.68 13.44
C CYS A 615 23.06 -2.96 13.18
N LYS A 616 22.96 -3.47 11.94
CA LYS A 616 22.16 -4.67 11.60
C LYS A 616 20.70 -4.57 12.07
N VAL A 617 20.09 -3.41 11.87
CA VAL A 617 18.69 -3.13 12.21
C VAL A 617 17.92 -2.58 11.00
N ARG A 618 16.59 -2.61 11.08
CA ARG A 618 15.70 -2.03 10.05
C ARG A 618 15.41 -0.55 10.34
N PRO A 619 15.08 0.27 9.32
CA PRO A 619 14.62 1.65 9.52
C PRO A 619 13.47 1.78 10.52
N PHE A 620 12.57 0.80 10.57
CA PHE A 620 11.52 0.70 11.59
C PHE A 620 12.07 0.79 13.02
N HIS A 621 13.14 0.04 13.34
CA HIS A 621 13.75 0.07 14.67
C HIS A 621 14.39 1.43 14.95
N PHE A 622 14.98 2.07 13.93
CA PHE A 622 15.55 3.42 14.06
C PHE A 622 14.47 4.44 14.41
N PHE A 623 13.40 4.53 13.63
CA PHE A 623 12.33 5.49 13.86
C PHE A 623 11.59 5.22 15.18
N LEU A 624 11.38 3.96 15.55
CA LEU A 624 10.82 3.59 16.85
C LEU A 624 11.73 4.03 18.01
N THR A 625 13.06 3.87 17.86
CA THR A 625 14.03 4.32 18.88
C THR A 625 14.08 5.84 18.98
N VAL A 626 14.01 6.56 17.86
CA VAL A 626 13.90 8.02 17.83
C VAL A 626 12.62 8.49 18.50
N PHE A 627 11.48 7.88 18.17
CA PHE A 627 10.18 8.22 18.76
C PHE A 627 10.15 7.95 20.26
N ARG A 628 10.69 6.80 20.69
CA ARG A 628 10.91 6.45 22.09
C ARG A 628 11.76 7.49 22.82
N ALA A 629 12.90 7.88 22.26
CA ALA A 629 13.78 8.90 22.85
C ALA A 629 13.09 10.26 22.94
N LEU A 630 12.30 10.62 21.92
CA LEU A 630 11.49 11.83 21.89
C LEU A 630 10.47 11.83 23.02
N LEU A 631 9.60 10.81 23.11
CA LEU A 631 8.59 10.70 24.17
C LEU A 631 9.21 10.79 25.56
N SER A 632 10.30 10.07 25.80
CA SER A 632 10.99 10.06 27.09
C SER A 632 11.49 11.46 27.51
N ARG A 633 12.01 12.24 26.55
CA ARG A 633 12.49 13.61 26.81
C ARG A 633 11.35 14.61 27.01
N PHE A 634 10.29 14.52 26.22
CA PHE A 634 9.14 15.44 26.32
C PHE A 634 8.29 15.18 27.57
N ALA A 635 8.16 13.91 27.97
CA ALA A 635 7.39 13.50 29.14
C ALA A 635 8.22 13.44 30.44
N GLU A 636 9.56 13.54 30.38
CA GLU A 636 10.47 13.35 31.52
C GLU A 636 10.30 12.01 32.25
N VAL A 637 10.09 10.95 31.48
CA VAL A 637 9.93 9.61 32.01
C VAL A 637 11.05 8.72 31.54
N GLU A 638 11.47 7.82 32.42
CA GLU A 638 12.41 6.76 32.06
C GLU A 638 11.69 5.61 31.36
N GLU A 639 10.42 5.37 31.66
CA GLU A 639 9.63 4.30 31.04
C GLU A 639 8.60 4.84 30.05
N VAL A 640 8.54 4.22 28.86
CA VAL A 640 7.50 4.51 27.85
C VAL A 640 6.91 3.21 27.33
N CYS A 641 5.58 3.18 27.14
CA CYS A 641 4.89 2.09 26.46
C CYS A 641 4.37 2.60 25.11
N ILE A 642 4.80 1.97 24.01
CA ILE A 642 4.47 2.38 22.65
C ILE A 642 3.75 1.23 21.96
N GLY A 643 2.50 1.45 21.52
CA GLY A 643 1.78 0.50 20.68
C GLY A 643 2.35 0.49 19.26
N ILE A 644 2.64 -0.70 18.73
CA ILE A 644 2.92 -0.90 17.30
C ILE A 644 1.79 -1.71 16.67
N ALA A 645 1.50 -1.45 15.38
CA ALA A 645 0.52 -2.22 14.63
C ALA A 645 1.20 -3.44 13.98
N ASP A 646 0.67 -4.63 14.24
CA ASP A 646 0.96 -5.83 13.48
C ASP A 646 -0.16 -6.08 12.44
N ALA A 647 0.23 -6.53 11.26
CA ALA A 647 -0.70 -6.85 10.19
C ALA A 647 -1.55 -8.08 10.51
N ASN A 648 -1.05 -8.99 11.35
CA ASN A 648 -1.73 -10.20 11.83
C ASN A 648 -2.29 -11.08 10.70
N ARG A 649 -1.51 -11.19 9.62
CA ARG A 649 -1.82 -11.97 8.41
C ARG A 649 -0.83 -13.11 8.22
N SER A 650 -0.46 -13.77 9.31
CA SER A 650 0.46 -14.90 9.33
C SER A 650 -0.16 -16.20 8.79
N HIS A 651 -1.49 -16.35 8.88
CA HIS A 651 -2.21 -17.48 8.31
C HIS A 651 -2.07 -17.56 6.79
N GLU A 652 -1.99 -18.79 6.28
CA GLU A 652 -1.95 -19.03 4.84
C GLU A 652 -3.21 -18.46 4.16
N GLY A 653 -3.02 -17.66 3.12
CA GLY A 653 -4.11 -16.98 2.39
C GLY A 653 -4.58 -15.65 3.00
N ALA A 654 -4.34 -15.38 4.30
CA ALA A 654 -4.81 -14.15 4.96
C ALA A 654 -4.24 -12.86 4.35
N MET A 655 -3.07 -12.93 3.72
CA MET A 655 -2.46 -11.80 3.00
C MET A 655 -3.29 -11.32 1.79
N ASP A 656 -4.20 -12.15 1.28
CA ASP A 656 -5.05 -11.83 0.13
C ASP A 656 -6.52 -11.57 0.51
N GLY A 657 -6.89 -11.72 1.78
CA GLY A 657 -8.25 -11.54 2.29
C GLY A 657 -8.55 -10.09 2.70
N LEU A 658 -9.77 -9.63 2.48
CA LEU A 658 -10.24 -8.36 3.06
C LEU A 658 -10.71 -8.58 4.51
N GLY A 659 -10.45 -7.61 5.40
CA GLY A 659 -10.90 -7.65 6.78
C GLY A 659 -10.05 -6.80 7.73
N PRO A 660 -10.52 -6.54 8.97
CA PRO A 660 -9.72 -5.86 9.97
C PRO A 660 -8.82 -6.85 10.72
N TYR A 661 -7.67 -7.19 10.13
CA TYR A 661 -6.75 -8.14 10.75
C TYR A 661 -5.89 -7.49 11.82
N ILE A 662 -5.64 -6.18 11.70
CA ILE A 662 -4.73 -5.40 12.56
C ILE A 662 -4.79 -5.80 14.04
N ASN A 663 -3.62 -6.09 14.60
CA ASN A 663 -3.42 -6.28 16.03
C ASN A 663 -2.49 -5.19 16.58
N LEU A 664 -2.61 -4.85 17.86
CA LEU A 664 -1.79 -3.84 18.51
C LEU A 664 -0.90 -4.50 19.55
N LEU A 665 0.41 -4.27 19.46
CA LEU A 665 1.41 -4.84 20.36
C LEU A 665 2.01 -3.74 21.24
N PRO A 666 1.82 -3.79 22.57
CA PRO A 666 2.39 -2.81 23.49
C PRO A 666 3.88 -3.09 23.73
N LEU A 667 4.74 -2.14 23.35
CA LEU A 667 6.18 -2.23 23.60
C LEU A 667 6.58 -1.35 24.78
N ARG A 668 6.81 -1.98 25.93
CA ARG A 668 7.32 -1.32 27.13
C ARG A 668 8.84 -1.17 27.08
N PHE A 669 9.33 0.05 27.23
CA PHE A 669 10.75 0.35 27.20
C PHE A 669 11.21 1.12 28.43
N SER A 670 12.35 0.70 28.99
CA SER A 670 13.09 1.46 30.02
C SER A 670 14.27 2.19 29.38
N ASN A 671 14.24 3.52 29.38
CA ASN A 671 15.31 4.39 28.91
C ASN A 671 16.28 4.71 30.04
N SER A 672 17.57 4.75 29.71
CA SER A 672 18.60 5.25 30.61
C SER A 672 19.34 6.37 29.89
N ALA A 673 19.41 7.56 30.52
CA ALA A 673 20.02 8.75 29.93
C ALA A 673 21.52 8.60 29.60
N LEU A 674 22.19 7.59 30.18
CA LEU A 674 23.61 7.33 30.00
C LEU A 674 23.92 6.34 28.86
N GLN A 675 22.91 5.72 28.26
CA GLN A 675 23.11 4.72 27.21
C GLN A 675 23.37 5.36 25.85
N LYS A 676 24.27 4.75 25.07
CA LYS A 676 24.50 5.14 23.68
C LYS A 676 23.28 4.79 22.82
N PHE A 677 23.00 5.61 21.82
CA PHE A 677 21.88 5.39 20.91
C PHE A 677 21.91 4.01 20.22
N GLU A 678 23.11 3.54 19.83
CA GLU A 678 23.29 2.20 19.24
C GLU A 678 22.81 1.07 20.16
N ALA A 679 23.06 1.18 21.47
CA ALA A 679 22.61 0.19 22.44
C ALA A 679 21.08 0.21 22.59
N GLU A 680 20.48 1.41 22.59
CA GLU A 680 19.03 1.56 22.62
C GLU A 680 18.37 1.04 21.35
N LEU A 681 19.02 1.19 20.20
CA LEU A 681 18.58 0.66 18.92
C LEU A 681 18.54 -0.88 18.91
N GLN A 682 19.54 -1.54 19.49
CA GLN A 682 19.55 -3.00 19.65
C GLN A 682 18.44 -3.48 20.60
N LYS A 683 18.24 -2.78 21.72
CA LYS A 683 17.13 -3.08 22.64
C LYS A 683 15.78 -2.96 21.95
N THR A 684 15.60 -1.91 21.14
CA THR A 684 14.38 -1.72 20.34
C THR A 684 14.16 -2.87 19.36
N LYS A 685 15.21 -3.29 18.63
CA LYS A 685 15.15 -4.47 17.75
C LYS A 685 14.70 -5.70 18.54
N ALA A 686 15.43 -6.07 19.59
CA ALA A 686 15.14 -7.26 20.39
C ALA A 686 13.71 -7.25 20.93
N LYS A 687 13.27 -6.12 21.51
CA LYS A 687 11.92 -5.97 22.07
C LYS A 687 10.82 -6.12 21.02
N SER A 688 10.97 -5.44 19.88
CA SER A 688 9.99 -5.52 18.80
C SER A 688 9.93 -6.91 18.17
N THR A 689 11.07 -7.60 18.03
CA THR A 689 11.12 -8.98 17.55
C THR A 689 10.44 -9.94 18.53
N SER A 690 10.70 -9.83 19.84
CA SER A 690 10.04 -10.67 20.84
C SER A 690 8.54 -10.43 20.90
N ALA A 691 8.09 -9.18 20.78
CA ALA A 691 6.66 -8.86 20.71
C ALA A 691 6.00 -9.44 19.45
N LEU A 692 6.64 -9.32 18.29
CA LEU A 692 6.11 -9.89 17.03
C LEU A 692 6.07 -11.42 17.05
N ALA A 693 6.98 -12.08 17.78
CA ALA A 693 6.95 -13.53 17.94
C ALA A 693 5.73 -14.04 18.73
N HIS A 694 5.11 -13.18 19.54
CA HIS A 694 3.91 -13.47 20.35
C HIS A 694 2.73 -12.56 19.93
N SER A 695 2.68 -12.23 18.63
CA SER A 695 1.65 -11.35 18.03
C SER A 695 0.31 -12.04 17.76
N ASP A 696 0.27 -13.36 17.96
CA ASP A 696 -0.91 -14.22 17.93
C ASP A 696 -1.94 -13.87 19.01
N VAL A 697 -1.49 -13.29 20.14
CA VAL A 697 -2.37 -12.80 21.21
C VAL A 697 -3.00 -11.46 20.81
N PRO A 698 -4.34 -11.38 20.67
CA PRO A 698 -5.03 -10.13 20.40
C PRO A 698 -4.90 -9.16 21.56
N PHE A 699 -4.73 -7.86 21.26
CA PHE A 699 -4.64 -6.82 22.26
C PHE A 699 -5.78 -6.84 23.29
N GLN A 700 -6.99 -7.22 22.88
CA GLN A 700 -8.16 -7.26 23.75
C GLN A 700 -8.05 -8.33 24.84
N LEU A 701 -7.32 -9.43 24.59
CA LEU A 701 -7.04 -10.42 25.62
C LEU A 701 -6.06 -9.86 26.65
N LEU A 702 -5.05 -9.10 26.20
CA LEU A 702 -4.06 -8.49 27.08
C LEU A 702 -4.65 -7.51 28.11
N LEU A 703 -5.84 -6.96 27.86
CA LEU A 703 -6.52 -6.07 28.80
C LEU A 703 -7.11 -6.79 30.02
N ASN A 704 -7.28 -8.12 29.92
CA ASN A 704 -7.79 -8.96 31.01
C ASN A 704 -6.67 -9.66 31.81
N GLU A 705 -5.42 -9.49 31.38
CA GLU A 705 -4.21 -10.03 32.01
C GLU A 705 -3.54 -8.97 32.90
#